data_AF-A0A6N8H5Z1-F1
#
_entry.id   AF-A0A6N8H5Z1-F1
#
_cell.length_a   1.000
_cell.length_b   1.000
_cell.length_c   1.000
_cell.angle_alpha   90.00
_cell.angle_beta   90.00
_cell.angle_gamma   90.00
#
_symmetry.space_group_name_H-M   'P 1'
#
loop_
_entity.id
_entity.type
_entity.pdbx_description
1 polymer ?
#
loop_
_entity_poly.entity_id
_entity_poly.type
_entity_poly.pdbx_seq_one_letter_code
_entity_poly.pdbx_strand_id
1 'polypeptide(L)'
;MPMWPATVWCWLTRPRRAARRWMWSSTICCAPCRVPARKRPTAMAGKLCWAPGLVLLFAAAVLTQAPLAVGLLGFFLLLTLLLVLEVRYLRGKVEAELIVPDQPAVQGRPFVLTVRLTNHSPLPIPQLLTLVQATDEWGGNTITLRCSGMLGSKARAEQRLTLQANKSGVWQLRLQSVTLWDHLGLFKAQCGLPQTAQSLCVLPQSARLGSDTQPDPDADGMQESDRSVLGGNYDVREYREGDSLKQVHWKLSAKLNRLLIREPLAAGTMAGQGSGDGPGEGEGDMWGNFPAEAAQHRKAPPTKKKAVALSKRGGTDADSGLVFLDRVLISPAVPARDTLWLVVDLCLLLALAFGLVSAAVTAFAVHPPVWVWLALAAWCAGWCLFGRLPRRVQRLGLLAGSLVYLVGLFLCQRSFLAGARQFGAAVAASLNQRFNANLAATAGGTPAQLGLFLALAALPLAGLLALAALRRADILLLNLLLLPAAVFLLLAGSNVSTPCWLLLAVGWLGALAGSRVVRRRALWGAAESETCRRNQAQHRAIQKGSAAATVLVCAALLVPAFVLRPVVGLPLQALQPAAQVMESAAISAAVTWLPRVSGGRLNLHVEAAAGGVADGALAQGGGLQLRGVEDLALTASDQPEETVYLRGFIGGSYDGTAWQAPDANAFDSAAMNWKTEDDARLTIASLPFLRAAYDGAAEPQSLTVERLNAGDAYTYAPYNAYWNDYYTLNGDGAADGQTAQDDVFLYYPRSIAKELLAARAEGDPSVLDRMESSYAAYANSHYTAVPDGYDDLQAQCETAAKEQKLTDPDDIAAYIRTWLNTNCRYDTNASQAPDGIDPIHYFLYESKSGYSVQFASAATLMFRMFGLPARYVVGYAAPQSLFTQQADGSWHAVLQDDNAHAWAEVYIDGQGWTPMEMTPGVLVTAEKADYKSSLPETIPAESRAAATTDSADTRQDLQLSTAPRRALWLLAVPVVMLAAATAAFILHRRRVLGLDTRRPCAERVLAIFAAIYAQLVRRGLPAGTSSDEQAFPQFLLKEVHELSGREIEAMVSLAQRAAFAADTLTEEDVAAMRGWYNRIKNNKKT
;
A
#
# COMPACT_ATOMS: atom_id res chain seq x y z
N MET A 1 14.47 18.79 42.07
CA MET A 1 15.34 17.86 42.83
C MET A 1 14.39 16.94 43.61
N PRO A 2 14.59 15.61 43.59
CA PRO A 2 15.86 14.94 43.89
C PRO A 2 16.61 14.37 42.67
N MET A 3 17.69 13.64 42.94
CA MET A 3 18.64 13.02 41.99
C MET A 3 18.23 11.59 41.63
N TRP A 4 18.65 11.12 40.45
CA TRP A 4 18.77 9.70 40.08
C TRP A 4 20.23 9.39 39.69
N PRO A 5 20.75 8.17 39.94
CA PRO A 5 22.19 7.88 39.87
C PRO A 5 22.71 7.59 38.45
N ALA A 6 24.02 7.78 38.27
CA ALA A 6 24.69 7.66 36.97
C ALA A 6 25.43 6.31 36.82
N THR A 7 24.92 5.42 35.95
CA THR A 7 25.58 4.13 35.66
C THR A 7 25.44 3.66 34.20
N VAL A 8 25.45 4.57 33.21
CA VAL A 8 25.67 4.21 31.78
C VAL A 8 26.61 5.19 31.08
N TRP A 9 27.91 5.14 31.43
CA TRP A 9 28.94 5.98 30.77
C TRP A 9 30.27 5.24 30.52
N CYS A 10 30.23 4.03 29.93
CA CYS A 10 31.46 3.27 29.66
C CYS A 10 31.40 2.32 28.44
N TRP A 11 30.90 2.74 27.28
CA TRP A 11 30.96 1.91 26.04
C TRP A 11 31.19 2.70 24.72
N LEU A 12 31.81 3.89 24.77
CA LEU A 12 31.99 4.78 23.61
C LEU A 12 33.45 5.19 23.31
N THR A 13 34.38 4.23 23.31
CA THR A 13 35.80 4.47 22.96
C THR A 13 36.45 3.40 22.07
N ARG A 14 36.00 3.25 20.80
CA ARG A 14 36.87 2.82 19.68
C ARG A 14 36.21 3.04 18.29
N PRO A 15 36.87 3.70 17.31
CA PRO A 15 36.23 4.04 16.03
C PRO A 15 36.57 3.07 14.89
N ARG A 16 35.56 2.46 14.25
CA ARG A 16 35.70 1.88 12.89
C ARG A 16 34.54 2.25 11.95
N ARG A 17 34.83 3.22 11.08
CA ARG A 17 34.25 3.50 9.74
C ARG A 17 32.90 2.84 9.37
N ALA A 18 31.79 3.29 9.96
CA ALA A 18 30.43 2.99 9.43
C ALA A 18 29.42 4.15 9.58
N ALA A 19 29.44 4.87 10.71
CA ALA A 19 28.44 5.88 11.05
C ALA A 19 28.75 7.30 10.50
N ARG A 20 28.60 7.51 9.18
CA ARG A 20 28.65 8.87 8.56
C ARG A 20 27.49 9.19 7.61
N ARG A 21 26.33 8.53 7.77
CA ARG A 21 25.16 8.71 6.87
C ARG A 21 23.84 9.11 7.51
N TRP A 22 23.72 9.06 8.84
CA TRP A 22 22.47 9.32 9.54
C TRP A 22 22.71 10.11 10.84
N MET A 23 22.76 11.43 10.74
CA MET A 23 22.15 12.39 11.69
C MET A 23 22.25 13.80 11.12
N TRP A 24 21.42 14.71 11.65
CA TRP A 24 21.10 15.98 11.02
C TRP A 24 22.25 17.01 11.05
N SER A 25 22.31 17.84 10.01
CA SER A 25 22.94 19.16 10.07
C SER A 25 21.92 20.22 9.65
N SER A 26 21.54 21.03 10.62
CA SER A 26 20.72 22.23 10.50
C SER A 26 21.53 23.35 9.83
N THR A 27 21.66 23.30 8.50
CA THR A 27 22.21 24.43 7.71
C THR A 27 21.53 24.52 6.35
N ILE A 28 20.22 24.81 6.36
CA ILE A 28 19.42 25.02 5.13
C ILE A 28 19.48 26.51 4.74
N CYS A 29 20.63 26.95 4.22
CA CYS A 29 20.72 28.11 3.32
C CYS A 29 22.11 28.16 2.65
N CYS A 30 22.14 28.67 1.41
CA CYS A 30 23.30 28.87 0.52
C CYS A 30 23.72 27.72 -0.44
N ALA A 31 24.30 28.15 -1.57
CA ALA A 31 24.82 27.39 -2.73
C ALA A 31 23.81 26.66 -3.67
N PRO A 32 24.03 26.70 -5.01
CA PRO A 32 23.22 25.98 -5.99
C PRO A 32 23.68 24.52 -6.13
N CYS A 33 23.26 23.65 -5.21
CA CYS A 33 23.69 22.25 -5.20
C CYS A 33 23.39 21.51 -6.51
N ARG A 34 24.46 21.12 -7.23
CA ARG A 34 24.42 20.06 -8.24
C ARG A 34 23.91 18.78 -7.56
N VAL A 35 22.67 18.39 -7.87
CA VAL A 35 22.12 17.11 -7.38
C VAL A 35 22.97 15.97 -7.98
N PRO A 36 23.61 15.11 -7.17
CA PRO A 36 24.36 13.99 -7.70
C PRO A 36 23.42 13.04 -8.43
N ALA A 37 23.91 12.43 -9.52
CA ALA A 37 23.12 11.51 -10.33
C ALA A 37 22.76 10.25 -9.51
N ARG A 38 21.60 10.28 -8.83
CA ARG A 38 21.09 9.13 -8.06
C ARG A 38 21.02 7.90 -8.97
N LYS A 39 21.54 6.78 -8.47
CA LYS A 39 21.44 5.47 -9.13
C LYS A 39 19.95 5.14 -9.37
N ARG A 40 19.73 4.35 -10.43
CA ARG A 40 18.43 4.00 -11.02
C ARG A 40 17.39 3.59 -9.96
N PRO A 41 16.19 4.20 -9.90
CA PRO A 41 14.99 3.44 -9.59
C PRO A 41 14.72 2.55 -10.81
N THR A 42 15.16 1.30 -10.76
CA THR A 42 14.77 0.29 -11.75
C THR A 42 13.29 -0.06 -11.57
N ALA A 43 12.65 -0.60 -12.61
CA ALA A 43 11.23 -0.94 -12.62
C ALA A 43 10.79 -1.99 -11.56
N MET A 44 11.71 -2.48 -10.72
CA MET A 44 11.41 -3.32 -9.56
C MET A 44 10.64 -2.57 -8.46
N ALA A 45 10.92 -1.29 -8.20
CA ALA A 45 10.31 -0.57 -7.07
C ALA A 45 8.77 -0.49 -7.16
N GLY A 46 8.21 -0.42 -8.37
CA GLY A 46 6.76 -0.50 -8.57
C GLY A 46 6.17 -1.86 -8.25
N LYS A 47 6.86 -2.93 -8.69
CA LYS A 47 6.43 -4.32 -8.47
C LYS A 47 6.57 -4.74 -7.00
N LEU A 48 7.63 -4.28 -6.34
CA LEU A 48 7.88 -4.46 -4.90
C LEU A 48 6.88 -3.70 -4.00
N CYS A 49 6.03 -2.83 -4.55
CA CYS A 49 4.92 -2.23 -3.80
C CYS A 49 3.56 -2.81 -4.24
N TRP A 50 3.38 -3.12 -5.53
CA TRP A 50 2.09 -3.60 -6.04
C TRP A 50 1.76 -5.04 -5.64
N ALA A 51 2.74 -5.95 -5.71
CA ALA A 51 2.53 -7.35 -5.34
C ALA A 51 2.30 -7.53 -3.82
N PRO A 52 3.18 -7.06 -2.92
CA PRO A 52 2.89 -7.10 -1.49
C PRO A 52 1.73 -6.18 -1.10
N GLY A 53 1.43 -5.11 -1.85
CA GLY A 53 0.22 -4.31 -1.64
C GLY A 53 -1.06 -5.08 -1.96
N LEU A 54 -1.08 -5.89 -3.02
CA LEU A 54 -2.17 -6.82 -3.31
C LEU A 54 -2.28 -7.94 -2.26
N VAL A 55 -1.15 -8.50 -1.81
CA VAL A 55 -1.13 -9.50 -0.73
C VAL A 55 -1.61 -8.91 0.59
N LEU A 56 -1.26 -7.66 0.91
CA LEU A 56 -1.66 -6.98 2.14
C LEU A 56 -3.11 -6.48 2.07
N LEU A 57 -3.62 -6.12 0.89
CA LEU A 57 -5.06 -5.86 0.67
C LEU A 57 -5.88 -7.15 0.68
N PHE A 58 -5.34 -8.25 0.16
CA PHE A 58 -5.95 -9.58 0.26
C PHE A 58 -6.00 -10.03 1.73
N ALA A 59 -4.87 -9.93 2.45
CA ALA A 59 -4.82 -10.16 3.89
C ALA A 59 -5.82 -9.25 4.61
N ALA A 60 -5.86 -7.94 4.35
CA ALA A 60 -6.85 -7.04 4.96
C ALA A 60 -8.31 -7.41 4.61
N ALA A 61 -8.59 -7.94 3.42
CA ALA A 61 -9.91 -8.42 3.01
C ALA A 61 -10.33 -9.72 3.68
N VAL A 62 -9.34 -10.57 3.98
CA VAL A 62 -9.51 -11.85 4.70
C VAL A 62 -9.63 -11.60 6.21
N LEU A 63 -8.78 -10.75 6.79
CA LEU A 63 -8.77 -10.31 8.19
C LEU A 63 -10.06 -9.59 8.59
N THR A 64 -10.31 -8.42 8.00
CA THR A 64 -11.35 -7.51 8.51
C THR A 64 -12.78 -7.91 8.18
N GLN A 65 -12.97 -8.94 7.35
CA GLN A 65 -14.19 -9.25 6.57
C GLN A 65 -14.86 -8.03 5.89
N ALA A 66 -14.19 -6.88 5.85
CA ALA A 66 -14.85 -5.64 5.53
C ALA A 66 -15.15 -5.61 4.03
N PRO A 67 -16.40 -5.35 3.62
CA PRO A 67 -16.75 -5.20 2.21
C PRO A 67 -15.99 -4.04 1.52
N LEU A 68 -15.41 -3.13 2.32
CA LEU A 68 -14.33 -2.21 1.96
C LEU A 68 -13.18 -2.91 1.21
N ALA A 69 -12.59 -3.93 1.84
CA ALA A 69 -11.33 -4.54 1.43
C ALA A 69 -11.55 -5.55 0.30
N VAL A 70 -12.69 -6.24 0.28
CA VAL A 70 -13.16 -7.02 -0.89
C VAL A 70 -13.37 -6.10 -2.10
N GLY A 71 -14.01 -4.94 -1.91
CA GLY A 71 -14.19 -3.94 -2.96
C GLY A 71 -12.88 -3.34 -3.47
N LEU A 72 -11.92 -3.08 -2.57
CA LEU A 72 -10.56 -2.65 -2.93
C LEU A 72 -9.82 -3.74 -3.72
N LEU A 73 -9.85 -5.00 -3.27
CA LEU A 73 -9.24 -6.12 -3.96
C LEU A 73 -9.80 -6.27 -5.39
N GLY A 74 -11.13 -6.27 -5.52
CA GLY A 74 -11.81 -6.30 -6.83
C GLY A 74 -11.43 -5.13 -7.74
N PHE A 75 -11.37 -3.91 -7.19
CA PHE A 75 -10.89 -2.72 -7.91
C PHE A 75 -9.44 -2.87 -8.37
N PHE A 76 -8.53 -3.34 -7.52
CA PHE A 76 -7.12 -3.54 -7.88
C PHE A 76 -6.93 -4.66 -8.91
N LEU A 77 -7.73 -5.74 -8.87
CA LEU A 77 -7.74 -6.80 -9.87
C LEU A 77 -8.24 -6.29 -11.23
N LEU A 78 -9.37 -5.57 -11.25
CA LEU A 78 -9.94 -4.97 -12.45
C LEU A 78 -9.00 -3.93 -13.08
N LEU A 79 -8.37 -3.09 -12.25
CA LEU A 79 -7.33 -2.16 -12.67
C LEU A 79 -6.12 -2.89 -13.27
N THR A 80 -5.70 -4.00 -12.66
CA THR A 80 -4.59 -4.83 -13.15
C THR A 80 -4.91 -5.41 -14.54
N LEU A 81 -6.13 -5.91 -14.76
CA LEU A 81 -6.60 -6.37 -16.07
C LEU A 81 -6.57 -5.23 -17.11
N LEU A 82 -7.05 -4.04 -16.75
CA LEU A 82 -7.07 -2.88 -17.64
C LEU A 82 -5.67 -2.39 -18.03
N LEU A 83 -4.69 -2.45 -17.13
CA LEU A 83 -3.30 -2.11 -17.46
C LEU A 83 -2.66 -3.13 -18.42
N VAL A 84 -3.03 -4.41 -18.33
CA VAL A 84 -2.62 -5.45 -19.30
C VAL A 84 -3.25 -5.19 -20.68
N LEU A 85 -4.55 -4.83 -20.72
CA LEU A 85 -5.26 -4.47 -21.95
C LEU A 85 -4.71 -3.19 -22.58
N GLU A 86 -4.42 -2.16 -21.78
CA GLU A 86 -3.77 -0.92 -22.21
C GLU A 86 -2.43 -1.19 -22.90
N VAL A 87 -1.56 -2.00 -22.28
CA VAL A 87 -0.23 -2.31 -22.84
C VAL A 87 -0.34 -3.12 -24.14
N ARG A 88 -1.35 -4.00 -24.27
CA ARG A 88 -1.67 -4.70 -25.52
C ARG A 88 -2.17 -3.73 -26.60
N TYR A 89 -3.03 -2.77 -26.24
CA TYR A 89 -3.54 -1.74 -27.16
C TYR A 89 -2.42 -0.80 -27.65
N LEU A 90 -1.58 -0.29 -26.74
CA LEU A 90 -0.46 0.59 -27.06
C LEU A 90 0.56 -0.08 -27.99
N ARG A 91 0.82 -1.39 -27.81
CA ARG A 91 1.74 -2.18 -28.65
C ARG A 91 1.44 -2.06 -30.15
N GLY A 92 0.17 -1.98 -30.53
CA GLY A 92 -0.29 -1.87 -31.92
C GLY A 92 -0.47 -0.43 -32.43
N LYS A 93 -0.07 0.58 -31.66
CA LYS A 93 -0.24 2.02 -31.98
C LYS A 93 1.05 2.83 -31.91
N VAL A 94 2.20 2.17 -31.71
CA VAL A 94 3.52 2.79 -31.68
C VAL A 94 4.35 2.29 -32.85
N GLU A 95 4.79 3.21 -33.69
CA GLU A 95 5.75 2.95 -34.76
C GLU A 95 7.12 3.53 -34.40
N ALA A 96 8.17 2.84 -34.85
CA ALA A 96 9.55 3.24 -34.63
C ALA A 96 10.39 2.99 -35.88
N GLU A 97 11.08 4.02 -36.34
CA GLU A 97 11.90 4.07 -37.54
C GLU A 97 13.34 4.45 -37.15
N LEU A 98 14.32 3.79 -37.76
CA LEU A 98 15.74 4.15 -37.64
C LEU A 98 16.15 4.90 -38.92
N ILE A 99 16.83 6.04 -38.73
CA ILE A 99 17.32 6.89 -39.81
C ILE A 99 18.82 7.08 -39.58
N VAL A 100 19.58 6.47 -40.48
CA VAL A 100 21.03 6.62 -40.64
C VAL A 100 21.30 7.83 -41.57
N PRO A 101 22.38 8.61 -41.36
CA PRO A 101 22.71 9.73 -42.25
C PRO A 101 23.10 9.25 -43.66
N ASP A 102 22.67 10.00 -44.68
CA ASP A 102 22.91 9.68 -46.10
C ASP A 102 24.39 9.86 -46.52
N GLN A 103 25.15 10.64 -45.75
CA GLN A 103 26.58 10.85 -45.98
C GLN A 103 27.42 9.89 -45.13
N PRO A 104 28.51 9.31 -45.68
CA PRO A 104 29.42 8.46 -44.92
C PRO A 104 30.06 9.24 -43.77
N ALA A 105 30.16 8.59 -42.60
CA ALA A 105 30.82 9.19 -41.45
C ALA A 105 32.35 9.20 -41.66
N VAL A 106 33.04 10.18 -41.07
CA VAL A 106 34.52 10.25 -41.11
C VAL A 106 35.06 9.85 -39.74
N GLN A 107 36.10 9.00 -39.73
CA GLN A 107 36.80 8.59 -38.52
C GLN A 107 37.17 9.80 -37.66
N GLY A 108 36.91 9.71 -36.36
CA GLY A 108 37.16 10.78 -35.41
C GLY A 108 36.18 11.96 -35.46
N ARG A 109 35.28 12.08 -36.45
CA ARG A 109 34.22 13.10 -36.49
C ARG A 109 32.91 12.59 -35.87
N PRO A 110 32.11 13.47 -35.22
CA PRO A 110 30.80 13.10 -34.71
C PRO A 110 29.76 13.02 -35.84
N PHE A 111 28.93 11.98 -35.80
CA PHE A 111 27.75 11.80 -36.65
C PHE A 111 26.49 11.60 -35.80
N VAL A 112 25.30 11.72 -36.42
CA VAL A 112 24.02 11.66 -35.71
C VAL A 112 23.13 10.55 -36.29
N LEU A 113 22.73 9.59 -35.44
CA LEU A 113 21.66 8.66 -35.76
C LEU A 113 20.34 9.19 -35.21
N THR A 114 19.25 9.09 -35.97
CA THR A 114 17.92 9.53 -35.53
C THR A 114 16.98 8.34 -35.40
N VAL A 115 16.49 8.09 -34.19
CA VAL A 115 15.39 7.15 -33.95
C VAL A 115 14.10 7.94 -33.89
N ARG A 116 13.24 7.77 -34.88
CA ARG A 116 11.96 8.45 -34.99
C ARG A 116 10.86 7.57 -34.40
N LEU A 117 10.01 8.18 -33.58
CA LEU A 117 8.99 7.49 -32.79
C LEU A 117 7.65 8.18 -32.99
N THR A 118 6.62 7.42 -33.35
CA THR A 118 5.27 7.93 -33.59
C THR A 118 4.27 7.17 -32.72
N ASN A 119 3.48 7.91 -31.92
CA ASN A 119 2.37 7.36 -31.15
C ASN A 119 1.05 7.77 -31.80
N HIS A 120 0.30 6.82 -32.33
CA HIS A 120 -1.03 7.02 -32.93
C HIS A 120 -2.17 6.98 -31.90
N SER A 121 -1.89 6.51 -30.67
CA SER A 121 -2.90 6.37 -29.63
C SER A 121 -3.28 7.73 -29.00
N PRO A 122 -4.51 7.85 -28.46
CA PRO A 122 -4.92 9.03 -27.68
C PRO A 122 -4.27 9.09 -26.30
N LEU A 123 -3.54 8.06 -25.87
CA LEU A 123 -2.92 7.97 -24.56
C LEU A 123 -1.44 8.43 -24.61
N PRO A 124 -0.93 9.15 -23.60
CA PRO A 124 0.50 9.46 -23.49
C PRO A 124 1.31 8.22 -23.08
N ILE A 125 2.58 8.15 -23.47
CA ILE A 125 3.48 7.05 -23.09
C ILE A 125 4.57 7.63 -22.16
N PRO A 126 4.45 7.45 -20.83
CA PRO A 126 5.32 8.12 -19.85
C PRO A 126 6.75 7.56 -19.84
N GLN A 127 6.94 6.30 -20.22
CA GLN A 127 8.23 5.63 -20.30
C GLN A 127 8.32 4.72 -21.52
N LEU A 128 9.33 4.95 -22.35
CA LEU A 128 9.74 4.10 -23.48
C LEU A 128 11.23 3.77 -23.37
N LEU A 129 11.64 2.59 -23.84
CA LEU A 129 13.03 2.18 -24.01
C LEU A 129 13.23 1.59 -25.40
N THR A 130 13.97 2.30 -26.24
CA THR A 130 14.48 1.79 -27.52
C THR A 130 15.88 1.20 -27.30
N LEU A 131 16.15 0.07 -27.95
CA LEU A 131 17.47 -0.55 -28.05
C LEU A 131 17.91 -0.51 -29.51
N VAL A 132 18.95 0.27 -29.81
CA VAL A 132 19.60 0.24 -31.12
C VAL A 132 20.85 -0.63 -30.99
N GLN A 133 21.02 -1.60 -31.88
CA GLN A 133 22.19 -2.45 -31.96
C GLN A 133 23.05 -1.99 -33.13
N ALA A 134 24.34 -1.80 -32.87
CA ALA A 134 25.36 -1.54 -33.88
C ALA A 134 26.31 -2.74 -33.93
N THR A 135 26.53 -3.28 -35.11
CA THR A 135 27.45 -4.40 -35.35
C THR A 135 28.46 -4.02 -36.42
N ASP A 136 29.74 -4.05 -36.05
CA ASP A 136 30.86 -3.89 -36.97
C ASP A 136 30.97 -5.14 -37.85
N GLU A 137 30.83 -4.99 -39.17
CA GLU A 137 30.89 -6.11 -40.13
C GLU A 137 32.28 -6.74 -40.20
N TRP A 138 33.34 -5.94 -40.02
CA TRP A 138 34.73 -6.38 -40.23
C TRP A 138 35.36 -6.90 -38.94
N GLY A 139 35.00 -6.33 -37.79
CA GLY A 139 35.48 -6.75 -36.46
C GLY A 139 34.55 -7.69 -35.68
N GLY A 140 33.30 -7.87 -36.11
CA GLY A 140 32.30 -8.72 -35.43
C GLY A 140 31.81 -8.19 -34.06
N ASN A 141 32.23 -6.99 -33.67
CA ASN A 141 31.91 -6.40 -32.38
C ASN A 141 30.46 -5.90 -32.34
N THR A 142 29.74 -6.22 -31.27
CA THR A 142 28.33 -5.84 -31.08
C THR A 142 28.15 -4.86 -29.93
N ILE A 143 27.60 -3.69 -30.23
CA ILE A 143 27.26 -2.64 -29.26
C ILE A 143 25.75 -2.51 -29.15
N THR A 144 25.23 -2.34 -27.93
CA THR A 144 23.81 -2.01 -27.69
C THR A 144 23.66 -0.64 -27.03
N LEU A 145 23.02 0.28 -27.74
CA LEU A 145 22.73 1.65 -27.30
C LEU A 145 21.36 1.68 -26.61
N ARG A 146 21.37 1.96 -25.29
CA ARG A 146 20.14 2.00 -24.46
C ARG A 146 19.54 3.39 -24.41
N CYS A 147 18.35 3.55 -24.99
CA CYS A 147 17.76 4.84 -25.33
C CYS A 147 16.37 5.02 -24.70
N SER A 148 16.28 5.79 -23.61
CA SER A 148 15.02 6.04 -22.90
C SER A 148 14.31 7.28 -23.45
N GLY A 149 13.01 7.18 -23.74
CA GLY A 149 12.17 8.26 -24.26
C GLY A 149 10.81 8.37 -23.56
N MET A 150 10.00 9.31 -24.02
CA MET A 150 8.61 9.56 -23.61
C MET A 150 7.85 10.12 -24.82
N LEU A 151 6.58 9.77 -25.01
CA LEU A 151 5.75 10.28 -26.11
C LEU A 151 4.45 10.89 -25.59
N GLY A 152 4.00 11.96 -26.24
CA GLY A 152 2.67 12.53 -26.02
C GLY A 152 1.57 11.71 -26.69
N SER A 153 0.32 12.01 -26.33
CA SER A 153 -0.86 11.58 -27.09
C SER A 153 -0.79 12.09 -28.53
N LYS A 154 -1.04 11.23 -29.52
CA LYS A 154 -1.03 11.54 -30.97
C LYS A 154 0.18 12.39 -31.40
N ALA A 155 1.39 12.00 -30.98
CA ALA A 155 2.60 12.78 -31.12
C ALA A 155 3.76 11.98 -31.74
N ARG A 156 4.62 12.68 -32.49
CA ARG A 156 5.86 12.18 -33.08
C ARG A 156 7.05 12.84 -32.39
N ALA A 157 8.07 12.07 -32.01
CA ALA A 157 9.28 12.55 -31.38
C ALA A 157 10.52 11.95 -32.08
N GLU A 158 11.60 12.72 -32.16
CA GLU A 158 12.87 12.27 -32.76
C GLU A 158 13.95 12.19 -31.68
N GLN A 159 14.54 11.02 -31.49
CA GLN A 159 15.66 10.85 -30.59
C GLN A 159 16.97 10.84 -31.38
N ARG A 160 17.72 11.94 -31.31
CA ARG A 160 19.03 12.09 -31.94
C ARG A 160 20.11 11.53 -31.02
N LEU A 161 20.98 10.68 -31.55
CA LEU A 161 22.11 10.04 -30.88
C LEU A 161 23.39 10.50 -31.55
N THR A 162 24.20 11.29 -30.85
CA THR A 162 25.50 11.74 -31.36
C THR A 162 26.56 10.72 -31.00
N LEU A 163 27.18 10.13 -32.02
CA LEU A 163 28.19 9.09 -31.93
C LEU A 163 29.47 9.55 -32.65
N GLN A 164 30.60 8.95 -32.31
CA GLN A 164 31.88 9.17 -32.98
C GLN A 164 32.55 7.80 -33.16
N ALA A 165 32.99 7.49 -34.37
CA ALA A 165 33.68 6.23 -34.65
C ALA A 165 35.19 6.50 -34.74
N ASN A 166 35.98 5.86 -33.87
CA ASN A 166 37.44 5.99 -33.88
C ASN A 166 38.12 4.95 -34.79
N LYS A 167 37.34 4.06 -35.41
CA LYS A 167 37.78 3.07 -36.40
C LYS A 167 36.97 3.25 -37.69
N SER A 168 37.64 3.24 -38.83
CA SER A 168 37.00 3.08 -40.14
C SER A 168 36.41 1.68 -40.28
N GLY A 169 35.24 1.55 -40.88
CA GLY A 169 34.46 0.31 -40.86
C GLY A 169 33.06 0.45 -41.47
N VAL A 170 32.48 -0.65 -41.92
CA VAL A 170 31.04 -0.72 -42.21
C VAL A 170 30.31 -1.22 -40.97
N TRP A 171 29.34 -0.43 -40.52
CA TRP A 171 28.53 -0.72 -39.34
C TRP A 171 27.09 -1.03 -39.76
N GLN A 172 26.62 -2.24 -39.47
CA GLN A 172 25.19 -2.55 -39.54
C GLN A 172 24.49 -2.00 -38.30
N LEU A 173 23.52 -1.12 -38.52
CA LEU A 173 22.68 -0.50 -37.51
C LEU A 173 21.27 -1.06 -37.62
N ARG A 174 20.76 -1.63 -36.53
CA ARG A 174 19.40 -2.18 -36.48
C ARG A 174 18.66 -1.80 -35.20
N LEU A 175 17.36 -1.59 -35.32
CA LEU A 175 16.48 -1.37 -34.17
C LEU A 175 16.15 -2.74 -33.55
N GLN A 176 16.73 -3.04 -32.38
CA GLN A 176 16.68 -4.38 -31.78
C GLN A 176 15.36 -4.65 -31.04
N SER A 177 14.89 -3.68 -30.25
CA SER A 177 13.59 -3.75 -29.58
C SER A 177 13.13 -2.36 -29.14
N VAL A 178 11.81 -2.16 -29.12
CA VAL A 178 11.17 -0.98 -28.54
C VAL A 178 10.21 -1.46 -27.46
N THR A 179 10.60 -1.27 -26.21
CA THR A 179 9.83 -1.66 -25.03
C THR A 179 9.06 -0.46 -24.48
N LEU A 180 7.74 -0.57 -24.37
CA LEU A 180 6.87 0.38 -23.69
C LEU A 180 6.38 -0.18 -22.35
N TRP A 181 5.89 0.71 -21.49
CA TRP A 181 5.26 0.41 -20.21
C TRP A 181 3.87 1.05 -20.13
N ASP A 182 3.00 0.52 -19.27
CA ASP A 182 1.73 1.14 -18.87
C ASP A 182 1.95 2.45 -18.08
N HIS A 183 0.86 3.16 -17.80
CA HIS A 183 0.90 4.42 -17.03
C HIS A 183 1.45 4.28 -15.61
N LEU A 184 1.28 3.12 -14.96
CA LEU A 184 1.83 2.83 -13.63
C LEU A 184 3.18 2.10 -13.69
N GLY A 185 3.67 1.74 -14.87
CA GLY A 185 4.94 1.06 -15.11
C GLY A 185 5.10 -0.27 -14.36
N LEU A 186 4.08 -1.12 -14.43
CA LEU A 186 4.01 -2.48 -13.89
C LEU A 186 4.21 -3.54 -15.00
N PHE A 187 3.56 -3.34 -16.14
CA PHE A 187 3.59 -4.21 -17.31
C PHE A 187 4.48 -3.61 -18.40
N LYS A 188 4.93 -4.46 -19.32
CA LYS A 188 5.77 -4.07 -20.46
C LYS A 188 5.34 -4.83 -21.71
N ALA A 189 5.39 -4.18 -22.87
CA ALA A 189 5.27 -4.84 -24.16
C ALA A 189 6.41 -4.42 -25.10
N GLN A 190 6.75 -5.31 -26.02
CA GLN A 190 7.64 -5.03 -27.14
C GLN A 190 6.80 -4.76 -28.39
N CYS A 191 7.04 -3.61 -29.01
CA CYS A 191 6.37 -3.21 -30.25
C CYS A 191 6.85 -4.09 -31.42
N GLY A 192 6.03 -4.24 -32.46
CA GLY A 192 6.51 -4.76 -33.74
C GLY A 192 7.54 -3.81 -34.34
N LEU A 193 8.53 -4.33 -35.05
CA LEU A 193 9.61 -3.53 -35.65
C LEU A 193 9.86 -3.92 -37.10
N PRO A 194 10.18 -2.94 -37.97
CA PRO A 194 10.79 -3.24 -39.27
C PRO A 194 12.15 -3.92 -39.02
N GLN A 195 12.39 -5.06 -39.67
CA GLN A 195 13.61 -5.85 -39.47
C GLN A 195 14.82 -5.35 -40.31
N THR A 196 14.64 -4.26 -41.06
CA THR A 196 15.68 -3.68 -41.92
C THR A 196 16.89 -3.21 -41.11
N ALA A 197 18.03 -3.84 -41.34
CA ALA A 197 19.33 -3.30 -40.97
C ALA A 197 19.76 -2.26 -42.01
N GLN A 198 20.30 -1.14 -41.56
CA GLN A 198 20.87 -0.09 -42.41
C GLN A 198 22.39 -0.09 -42.22
N SER A 199 23.15 -0.07 -43.29
CA SER A 199 24.62 0.04 -43.25
C SER A 199 25.05 1.50 -43.13
N LEU A 200 26.11 1.74 -42.37
CA LEU A 200 26.81 3.02 -42.28
C LEU A 200 28.29 2.80 -42.57
N CYS A 201 28.79 3.43 -43.63
CA CYS A 201 30.22 3.44 -43.93
C CYS A 201 30.92 4.54 -43.11
N VAL A 202 32.02 4.17 -42.44
CA VAL A 202 32.94 5.09 -41.77
C VAL A 202 34.25 5.13 -42.55
N LEU A 203 34.51 6.23 -43.23
CA LEU A 203 35.72 6.50 -43.99
C LEU A 203 36.91 6.81 -43.05
N PRO A 204 38.15 6.45 -43.43
CA PRO A 204 39.34 6.86 -42.69
C PRO A 204 39.50 8.39 -42.71
N GLN A 205 40.18 8.93 -41.71
CA GLN A 205 40.48 10.36 -41.68
C GLN A 205 41.51 10.68 -42.77
N SER A 206 41.15 11.55 -43.72
CA SER A 206 42.07 12.02 -44.76
C SER A 206 43.27 12.73 -44.12
N ALA A 207 44.47 12.14 -44.25
CA ALA A 207 45.69 12.84 -43.92
C ALA A 207 45.87 14.02 -44.89
N ARG A 208 45.98 15.23 -44.36
CA ARG A 208 46.52 16.34 -45.14
C ARG A 208 48.02 16.10 -45.27
N LEU A 209 48.49 15.90 -46.51
CA LEU A 209 49.90 16.16 -46.82
C LEU A 209 50.18 17.61 -46.40
N GLY A 210 51.19 17.78 -45.54
CA GLY A 210 51.54 19.10 -45.01
C GLY A 210 52.06 19.98 -46.14
N SER A 211 51.58 21.22 -46.22
CA SER A 211 52.08 22.24 -47.13
C SER A 211 53.35 22.91 -46.56
N ASP A 212 54.26 22.11 -46.01
CA ASP A 212 55.58 22.51 -45.50
C ASP A 212 56.68 21.95 -46.41
N THR A 213 56.57 22.29 -47.70
CA THR A 213 57.71 22.35 -48.63
C THR A 213 57.77 23.77 -49.17
N GLN A 214 58.38 24.64 -48.37
CA GLN A 214 58.89 25.92 -48.85
C GLN A 214 59.92 25.62 -49.96
N PRO A 215 59.78 26.17 -51.18
CA PRO A 215 60.73 25.90 -52.24
C PRO A 215 62.06 26.56 -51.89
N ASP A 216 63.09 25.73 -51.68
CA ASP A 216 64.47 26.16 -51.53
C ASP A 216 65.00 26.58 -52.91
N PRO A 217 65.37 27.86 -53.12
CA PRO A 217 65.73 28.35 -54.45
C PRO A 217 67.15 27.97 -54.90
N ASP A 218 68.00 27.44 -54.01
CA ASP A 218 69.44 27.22 -54.26
C ASP A 218 69.83 25.73 -54.39
N ALA A 219 68.92 24.89 -54.90
CA ALA A 219 69.14 23.46 -55.12
C ALA A 219 69.34 23.09 -56.61
N ASP A 220 70.31 23.74 -57.28
CA ASP A 220 70.79 23.31 -58.60
C ASP A 220 71.47 21.92 -58.50
N GLY A 221 70.73 20.86 -58.83
CA GLY A 221 71.21 19.49 -58.71
C GLY A 221 70.30 18.47 -59.39
N MET A 222 70.56 18.23 -60.68
CA MET A 222 69.91 17.16 -61.46
C MET A 222 69.88 15.81 -60.72
N GLN A 223 68.69 15.22 -60.58
CA GLN A 223 68.43 13.90 -61.17
C GLN A 223 66.96 13.46 -61.16
N GLU A 224 66.53 12.92 -62.29
CA GLU A 224 65.38 12.04 -62.41
C GLU A 224 65.51 10.86 -61.42
N SER A 225 64.44 10.52 -60.71
CA SER A 225 64.16 9.12 -60.39
C SER A 225 62.68 8.90 -60.11
N ASP A 226 61.98 8.55 -61.17
CA ASP A 226 60.76 7.78 -61.08
C ASP A 226 61.03 6.43 -60.35
N ARG A 227 59.98 5.80 -59.82
CA ARG A 227 59.93 4.46 -59.15
C ARG A 227 60.34 4.39 -57.66
N SER A 228 59.33 4.44 -56.78
CA SER A 228 59.36 3.76 -55.47
C SER A 228 58.06 3.00 -55.14
N VAL A 229 57.58 2.20 -56.08
CA VAL A 229 56.74 1.02 -55.76
C VAL A 229 57.70 -0.13 -55.41
N LEU A 230 57.38 -0.92 -54.38
CA LEU A 230 58.20 -2.01 -53.77
C LEU A 230 59.16 -1.60 -52.63
N GLY A 231 58.59 -1.07 -51.54
CA GLY A 231 59.24 -1.09 -50.22
C GLY A 231 59.07 -2.46 -49.55
N GLY A 232 59.99 -3.39 -49.81
CA GLY A 232 60.12 -4.67 -49.09
C GLY A 232 61.51 -4.80 -48.47
N ASN A 233 61.62 -5.53 -47.35
CA ASN A 233 62.92 -5.81 -46.73
C ASN A 233 63.59 -6.99 -47.46
N TYR A 234 64.81 -6.79 -47.94
CA TYR A 234 65.66 -7.80 -48.59
C TYR A 234 66.92 -7.99 -47.76
N ASP A 235 67.47 -9.21 -47.76
CA ASP A 235 68.81 -9.47 -47.24
C ASP A 235 69.83 -9.54 -48.40
N VAL A 236 71.12 -9.46 -48.11
CA VAL A 236 72.18 -9.38 -49.14
C VAL A 236 73.32 -10.35 -48.87
N ARG A 237 73.58 -11.25 -49.83
CA ARG A 237 74.68 -12.25 -49.77
C ARG A 237 75.55 -12.23 -51.03
N GLU A 238 76.73 -12.85 -50.96
CA GLU A 238 77.59 -13.06 -52.15
C GLU A 238 76.94 -14.01 -53.18
N TYR A 239 77.23 -13.73 -54.44
CA TYR A 239 76.79 -14.49 -55.63
C TYR A 239 77.37 -15.90 -55.64
N ARG A 240 76.56 -16.87 -56.06
CA ARG A 240 76.96 -18.24 -56.34
C ARG A 240 76.57 -18.60 -57.78
N GLU A 241 77.33 -19.48 -58.43
CA GLU A 241 77.00 -19.91 -59.78
C GLU A 241 75.60 -20.52 -59.85
N GLY A 242 74.77 -19.98 -60.74
CA GLY A 242 73.34 -20.33 -60.87
C GLY A 242 72.37 -19.28 -60.32
N ASP A 243 72.83 -18.33 -59.47
CA ASP A 243 71.97 -17.23 -59.02
C ASP A 243 71.65 -16.25 -60.17
N SER A 244 70.47 -15.61 -60.15
CA SER A 244 70.02 -14.74 -61.25
C SER A 244 70.71 -13.37 -61.25
N LEU A 245 71.39 -13.02 -62.35
CA LEU A 245 72.00 -11.69 -62.57
C LEU A 245 71.01 -10.52 -62.41
N LYS A 246 69.70 -10.74 -62.58
CA LYS A 246 68.67 -9.70 -62.36
C LYS A 246 68.48 -9.32 -60.89
N GLN A 247 68.93 -10.16 -59.94
CA GLN A 247 68.81 -9.93 -58.50
C GLN A 247 70.07 -9.31 -57.88
N VAL A 248 71.10 -9.03 -58.69
CA VAL A 248 72.36 -8.43 -58.24
C VAL A 248 72.16 -7.02 -57.69
N HIS A 249 72.71 -6.75 -56.51
CA HIS A 249 72.78 -5.42 -55.91
C HIS A 249 73.92 -4.61 -56.54
N TRP A 250 73.79 -4.21 -57.81
CA TRP A 250 74.85 -3.57 -58.59
C TRP A 250 75.60 -2.43 -57.87
N LYS A 251 74.88 -1.51 -57.20
CA LYS A 251 75.47 -0.36 -56.47
C LYS A 251 76.31 -0.73 -55.24
N LEU A 252 76.09 -1.91 -54.66
CA LEU A 252 76.87 -2.42 -53.51
C LEU A 252 77.99 -3.33 -54.00
N SER A 253 77.71 -4.13 -55.03
CA SER A 253 78.71 -4.97 -55.70
C SER A 253 79.85 -4.14 -56.30
N ALA A 254 79.53 -3.00 -56.91
CA ALA A 254 80.53 -2.05 -57.43
C ALA A 254 81.35 -1.36 -56.32
N LYS A 255 80.80 -1.19 -55.10
CA LYS A 255 81.53 -0.60 -53.96
C LYS A 255 82.47 -1.58 -53.27
N LEU A 256 82.09 -2.86 -53.21
CA LEU A 256 82.86 -3.91 -52.52
C LEU A 256 83.66 -4.80 -53.49
N ASN A 257 83.59 -4.50 -54.80
CA ASN A 257 84.25 -5.19 -55.90
C ASN A 257 84.04 -6.72 -55.91
N ARG A 258 82.84 -7.15 -55.51
CA ARG A 258 82.37 -8.55 -55.48
C ARG A 258 80.89 -8.59 -55.82
N LEU A 259 80.43 -9.62 -56.53
CA LEU A 259 79.02 -9.76 -56.90
C LEU A 259 78.17 -10.14 -55.68
N LEU A 260 77.17 -9.31 -55.38
CA LEU A 260 76.24 -9.45 -54.25
C LEU A 260 74.81 -9.50 -54.77
N ILE A 261 73.97 -10.35 -54.21
CA ILE A 261 72.57 -10.55 -54.61
C ILE A 261 71.60 -10.18 -53.50
N ARG A 262 70.50 -9.54 -53.91
CA ARG A 262 69.34 -9.22 -53.07
C ARG A 262 68.46 -10.45 -52.99
N GLU A 263 68.45 -11.10 -51.84
CA GLU A 263 67.54 -12.20 -51.57
C GLU A 263 66.27 -11.65 -50.89
N PRO A 264 65.08 -11.75 -51.51
CA PRO A 264 63.85 -11.44 -50.81
C PRO A 264 63.67 -12.43 -49.66
N LEU A 265 63.44 -11.92 -48.45
CA LEU A 265 63.01 -12.75 -47.32
C LEU A 265 61.75 -13.53 -47.74
N ALA A 266 61.90 -14.85 -47.90
CA ALA A 266 60.93 -15.65 -48.62
C ALA A 266 59.56 -15.64 -47.92
N ALA A 267 58.56 -15.20 -48.67
CA ALA A 267 57.18 -15.10 -48.23
C ALA A 267 56.45 -16.47 -48.25
N GLY A 268 55.22 -16.49 -47.74
CA GLY A 268 54.24 -17.51 -48.11
C GLY A 268 52.79 -17.04 -47.92
N THR A 269 51.85 -17.25 -48.85
CA THR A 269 51.98 -17.71 -50.25
C THR A 269 50.67 -17.40 -51.01
N MET A 270 50.72 -17.34 -52.35
CA MET A 270 49.61 -17.36 -53.33
C MET A 270 48.66 -16.14 -53.35
N ALA A 271 48.53 -15.32 -54.40
CA ALA A 271 48.65 -15.45 -55.87
C ALA A 271 47.39 -15.98 -56.61
N GLY A 272 47.00 -15.27 -57.68
CA GLY A 272 45.87 -15.56 -58.56
C GLY A 272 45.47 -14.31 -59.37
N GLN A 273 46.05 -14.14 -60.57
CA GLN A 273 45.85 -12.98 -61.45
C GLN A 273 44.75 -13.19 -62.50
N GLY A 274 44.22 -12.09 -63.04
CA GLY A 274 43.45 -12.05 -64.29
C GLY A 274 43.45 -10.64 -64.91
N SER A 275 43.92 -10.53 -66.15
CA SER A 275 43.98 -9.31 -67.00
C SER A 275 42.67 -9.09 -67.79
N GLY A 276 42.36 -7.95 -68.40
CA GLY A 276 43.12 -6.69 -68.56
C GLY A 276 42.34 -5.63 -69.39
N ASP A 277 43.09 -4.67 -69.93
CA ASP A 277 42.74 -3.63 -70.94
C ASP A 277 41.75 -2.48 -70.57
N GLY A 278 42.09 -1.27 -71.07
CA GLY A 278 41.28 -0.04 -71.07
C GLY A 278 40.94 0.40 -72.51
N PRO A 279 40.76 1.71 -72.85
CA PRO A 279 40.82 2.93 -72.05
C PRO A 279 39.59 3.88 -72.24
N GLY A 280 39.66 5.11 -71.72
CA GLY A 280 39.03 6.28 -72.37
C GLY A 280 37.74 6.88 -71.78
N GLU A 281 37.91 8.03 -71.12
CA GLU A 281 37.09 9.27 -71.13
C GLU A 281 35.53 9.25 -71.17
N GLY A 282 34.93 10.09 -70.31
CA GLY A 282 33.52 10.49 -70.37
C GLY A 282 33.06 11.26 -69.14
N GLU A 283 32.78 12.56 -69.27
CA GLU A 283 32.08 13.34 -68.24
C GLU A 283 30.59 12.99 -68.17
N GLY A 284 29.97 13.19 -66.99
CA GLY A 284 28.51 13.29 -66.85
C GLY A 284 27.84 12.23 -65.97
N ASP A 285 27.05 12.73 -65.01
CA ASP A 285 25.89 12.09 -64.37
C ASP A 285 25.87 10.56 -64.16
N MET A 286 26.19 10.11 -62.94
CA MET A 286 25.50 8.93 -62.33
C MET A 286 25.78 8.76 -60.82
N TRP A 287 24.92 9.30 -59.96
CA TRP A 287 24.74 8.74 -58.59
C TRP A 287 23.84 7.50 -58.67
N GLY A 288 24.34 6.45 -59.33
CA GLY A 288 23.72 5.12 -59.37
C GLY A 288 23.91 4.37 -58.05
N ASN A 289 23.08 3.34 -57.82
CA ASN A 289 23.17 2.50 -56.63
C ASN A 289 24.56 1.82 -56.53
N PHE A 290 25.26 2.05 -55.42
CA PHE A 290 26.51 1.33 -55.12
C PHE A 290 26.23 -0.17 -54.88
N PRO A 291 26.93 -1.10 -55.55
CA PRO A 291 26.74 -2.53 -55.37
C PRO A 291 27.36 -3.02 -54.05
N ALA A 292 26.70 -3.96 -53.39
CA ALA A 292 27.11 -4.53 -52.10
C ALA A 292 28.28 -5.54 -52.19
N GLU A 293 29.05 -5.53 -53.28
CA GLU A 293 29.95 -6.63 -53.66
C GLU A 293 31.34 -6.55 -53.02
N ALA A 294 31.74 -5.39 -52.49
CA ALA A 294 32.97 -5.23 -51.70
C ALA A 294 33.02 -6.10 -50.42
N ALA A 295 31.92 -6.75 -50.05
CA ALA A 295 31.81 -7.60 -48.87
C ALA A 295 32.20 -9.09 -49.08
N GLN A 296 32.42 -9.57 -50.32
CA GLN A 296 32.48 -11.01 -50.58
C GLN A 296 33.83 -11.70 -50.31
N HIS A 297 34.93 -10.97 -50.12
CA HIS A 297 36.27 -11.57 -49.91
C HIS A 297 36.64 -11.87 -48.44
N ARG A 298 35.82 -12.66 -47.73
CA ARG A 298 36.26 -13.45 -46.55
C ARG A 298 35.31 -14.62 -46.24
N LYS A 299 35.78 -15.86 -46.43
CA LYS A 299 34.98 -17.10 -46.31
C LYS A 299 34.63 -17.57 -44.88
N ALA A 300 34.76 -16.73 -43.86
CA ALA A 300 34.35 -17.10 -42.49
C ALA A 300 33.92 -15.86 -41.66
N PRO A 301 32.72 -15.86 -41.04
CA PRO A 301 32.34 -14.81 -40.10
C PRO A 301 33.12 -14.93 -38.78
N PRO A 302 33.53 -13.81 -38.15
CA PRO A 302 34.23 -13.84 -36.87
C PRO A 302 33.35 -14.40 -35.74
N THR A 303 33.98 -15.05 -34.76
CA THR A 303 33.30 -15.62 -33.59
C THR A 303 32.67 -14.52 -32.73
N LYS A 304 31.36 -14.66 -32.44
CA LYS A 304 30.56 -13.64 -31.75
C LYS A 304 31.09 -13.34 -30.34
N LYS A 305 31.75 -12.19 -30.14
CA LYS A 305 32.09 -11.66 -28.81
C LYS A 305 30.84 -11.15 -28.07
N LYS A 306 30.88 -11.13 -26.73
CA LYS A 306 29.76 -10.69 -25.88
C LYS A 306 29.39 -9.22 -26.14
N ALA A 307 28.10 -8.94 -26.34
CA ALA A 307 27.62 -7.60 -26.65
C ALA A 307 27.79 -6.62 -25.47
N VAL A 308 28.41 -5.46 -25.73
CA VAL A 308 28.65 -4.41 -24.72
C VAL A 308 27.52 -3.38 -24.74
N ALA A 309 27.06 -2.94 -23.56
CA ALA A 309 25.90 -2.05 -23.45
C ALA A 309 26.29 -0.61 -23.05
N LEU A 310 26.58 0.22 -24.05
CA LEU A 310 26.91 1.64 -23.84
C LEU A 310 25.67 2.41 -23.38
N SER A 311 25.80 3.05 -22.20
CA SER A 311 24.67 3.76 -21.55
C SER A 311 25.05 5.05 -20.81
N LYS A 312 26.34 5.42 -20.76
CA LYS A 312 26.87 6.66 -20.17
C LYS A 312 27.49 7.54 -21.26
N ARG A 313 27.41 8.86 -21.08
CA ARG A 313 28.11 9.88 -21.92
C ARG A 313 29.63 9.67 -21.79
N GLY A 314 30.36 9.71 -22.90
CA GLY A 314 31.78 9.36 -22.94
C GLY A 314 32.07 7.88 -22.70
N GLY A 315 31.05 7.00 -22.80
CA GLY A 315 31.24 5.57 -22.77
C GLY A 315 31.90 5.11 -24.08
N THR A 316 33.09 4.55 -23.97
CA THR A 316 33.82 3.89 -25.05
C THR A 316 33.89 2.39 -24.77
N ASP A 317 34.02 1.61 -25.83
CA ASP A 317 34.40 0.20 -25.77
C ASP A 317 35.71 0.05 -26.56
N ALA A 318 36.74 -0.50 -25.91
CA ALA A 318 38.11 -0.48 -26.43
C ALA A 318 38.27 -1.32 -27.71
N ASP A 319 37.55 -2.44 -27.78
CA ASP A 319 37.59 -3.35 -28.92
C ASP A 319 36.89 -2.77 -30.16
N SER A 320 35.82 -1.99 -29.98
CA SER A 320 34.96 -1.50 -31.08
C SER A 320 35.20 -0.03 -31.47
N GLY A 321 35.79 0.78 -30.60
CA GLY A 321 36.21 2.15 -30.92
C GLY A 321 35.07 3.16 -31.14
N LEU A 322 33.82 2.80 -30.87
CA LEU A 322 32.66 3.68 -31.05
C LEU A 322 32.33 4.39 -29.72
N VAL A 323 32.32 5.72 -29.75
CA VAL A 323 32.18 6.61 -28.61
C VAL A 323 30.77 7.20 -28.55
N PHE A 324 30.08 7.02 -27.43
CA PHE A 324 28.76 7.65 -27.21
C PHE A 324 28.93 9.07 -26.66
N LEU A 325 28.75 10.08 -27.52
CA LEU A 325 28.94 11.49 -27.18
C LEU A 325 27.68 12.12 -26.57
N ASP A 326 26.51 11.98 -27.18
CA ASP A 326 25.29 12.58 -26.64
C ASP A 326 23.97 11.93 -27.08
N ARG A 327 22.88 12.33 -26.41
CA ARG A 327 21.51 12.08 -26.87
C ARG A 327 20.60 13.24 -26.55
N VAL A 328 19.80 13.65 -27.52
CA VAL A 328 18.78 14.68 -27.35
C VAL A 328 17.46 14.14 -27.89
N LEU A 329 16.41 14.21 -27.06
CA LEU A 329 15.05 13.99 -27.53
C LEU A 329 14.55 15.31 -28.11
N ILE A 330 13.93 15.27 -29.28
CA ILE A 330 13.25 16.41 -29.89
C ILE A 330 11.77 16.09 -29.89
N SER A 331 11.06 16.74 -28.97
CA SER A 331 9.61 16.65 -28.83
C SER A 331 8.92 17.70 -29.70
N PRO A 332 7.68 17.45 -30.17
CA PRO A 332 6.91 18.46 -30.89
C PRO A 332 6.50 19.58 -29.92
N ALA A 333 6.27 20.78 -30.44
CA ALA A 333 5.75 21.88 -29.63
C ALA A 333 4.32 21.56 -29.16
N VAL A 334 4.06 21.74 -27.87
CA VAL A 334 2.73 21.54 -27.27
C VAL A 334 2.21 22.88 -26.75
N PRO A 335 0.94 23.26 -27.06
CA PRO A 335 0.37 24.51 -26.59
C PRO A 335 0.30 24.56 -25.05
N ALA A 336 0.55 25.72 -24.48
CA ALA A 336 0.41 25.95 -23.05
C ALA A 336 -1.05 25.71 -22.61
N ARG A 337 -1.27 24.72 -21.75
CA ARG A 337 -2.58 24.36 -21.18
C ARG A 337 -2.61 24.62 -19.67
N ASP A 338 -2.06 25.75 -19.26
CA ASP A 338 -1.76 26.00 -17.85
C ASP A 338 -3.02 26.03 -16.97
N THR A 339 -4.17 26.45 -17.48
CA THR A 339 -5.46 26.35 -16.75
C THR A 339 -5.88 24.90 -16.53
N LEU A 340 -5.87 24.06 -17.56
CA LEU A 340 -6.19 22.64 -17.48
C LEU A 340 -5.27 21.92 -16.47
N TRP A 341 -3.97 22.19 -16.50
CA TRP A 341 -3.02 21.60 -15.56
C TRP A 341 -3.20 22.08 -14.12
N LEU A 342 -3.83 23.24 -13.89
CA LEU A 342 -4.19 23.68 -12.54
C LEU A 342 -5.34 22.83 -11.99
N VAL A 343 -6.34 22.54 -12.84
CA VAL A 343 -7.49 21.71 -12.45
C VAL A 343 -7.04 20.29 -12.12
N VAL A 344 -6.15 19.69 -12.93
CA VAL A 344 -5.58 18.35 -12.65
C VAL A 344 -4.81 18.35 -11.31
N ASP A 345 -3.98 19.38 -11.07
CA ASP A 345 -3.21 19.50 -9.82
C ASP A 345 -4.13 19.66 -8.60
N LEU A 346 -5.20 20.45 -8.73
CA LEU A 346 -6.19 20.66 -7.69
C LEU A 346 -6.99 19.38 -7.41
N CYS A 347 -7.50 18.69 -8.44
CA CYS A 347 -8.26 17.45 -8.27
C CYS A 347 -7.42 16.36 -7.59
N LEU A 348 -6.14 16.23 -7.97
CA LEU A 348 -5.23 15.26 -7.36
C LEU A 348 -4.97 15.58 -5.88
N LEU A 349 -4.75 16.85 -5.56
CA LEU A 349 -4.48 17.28 -4.19
C LEU A 349 -5.72 17.20 -3.30
N LEU A 350 -6.90 17.53 -3.84
CA LEU A 350 -8.18 17.33 -3.17
C LEU A 350 -8.41 15.85 -2.87
N ALA A 351 -8.24 14.94 -3.85
CA ALA A 351 -8.44 13.50 -3.63
C ALA A 351 -7.54 12.94 -2.52
N LEU A 352 -6.25 13.34 -2.51
CA LEU A 352 -5.32 12.96 -1.45
C LEU A 352 -5.69 13.55 -0.08
N ALA A 353 -5.98 14.84 -0.01
CA ALA A 353 -6.17 15.54 1.25
C ALA A 353 -7.56 15.27 1.87
N PHE A 354 -8.62 15.30 1.06
CA PHE A 354 -9.96 14.90 1.51
C PHE A 354 -9.96 13.43 1.88
N GLY A 355 -9.46 12.53 1.02
CA GLY A 355 -9.45 11.09 1.29
C GLY A 355 -8.76 10.73 2.61
N LEU A 356 -7.62 11.36 2.92
CA LEU A 356 -6.91 11.13 4.18
C LEU A 356 -7.64 11.73 5.40
N VAL A 357 -8.12 12.98 5.31
CA VAL A 357 -8.83 13.63 6.43
C VAL A 357 -10.19 12.96 6.68
N SER A 358 -10.93 12.57 5.64
CA SER A 358 -12.21 11.89 5.77
C SER A 358 -12.04 10.45 6.26
N ALA A 359 -11.00 9.73 5.83
CA ALA A 359 -10.66 8.43 6.41
C ALA A 359 -10.40 8.54 7.92
N ALA A 360 -9.59 9.52 8.35
CA ALA A 360 -9.32 9.75 9.78
C ALA A 360 -10.56 10.15 10.58
N VAL A 361 -11.39 11.03 10.02
CA VAL A 361 -12.64 11.48 10.64
C VAL A 361 -13.63 10.32 10.80
N THR A 362 -13.80 9.45 9.80
CA THR A 362 -14.71 8.30 9.94
C THR A 362 -14.14 7.21 10.84
N ALA A 363 -12.83 6.92 10.73
CA ALA A 363 -12.16 5.88 11.51
C ALA A 363 -12.41 6.02 13.01
N PHE A 364 -12.37 7.24 13.54
CA PHE A 364 -12.56 7.55 14.97
C PHE A 364 -13.95 8.12 15.29
N ALA A 365 -14.96 7.90 14.43
CA ALA A 365 -16.34 8.38 14.57
C ALA A 365 -16.49 9.90 14.84
N VAL A 366 -15.53 10.71 14.35
CA VAL A 366 -15.47 12.15 14.62
C VAL A 366 -16.47 12.91 13.74
N HIS A 367 -17.04 14.01 14.25
CA HIS A 367 -18.04 14.82 13.54
C HIS A 367 -17.60 16.30 13.41
N PRO A 368 -16.74 16.64 12.43
CA PRO A 368 -16.28 18.00 12.23
C PRO A 368 -17.35 18.91 11.60
N PRO A 369 -17.34 20.22 11.91
CA PRO A 369 -18.17 21.20 11.22
C PRO A 369 -17.92 21.26 9.70
N VAL A 370 -18.96 21.57 8.92
CA VAL A 370 -18.90 21.59 7.44
C VAL A 370 -17.81 22.52 6.89
N TRP A 371 -17.53 23.64 7.58
CA TRP A 371 -16.54 24.63 7.15
C TRP A 371 -15.10 24.10 7.13
N VAL A 372 -14.79 23.00 7.83
CA VAL A 372 -13.46 22.35 7.80
C VAL A 372 -13.14 21.88 6.37
N TRP A 373 -14.14 21.35 5.65
CA TRP A 373 -13.99 20.91 4.27
C TRP A 373 -13.78 22.08 3.30
N LEU A 374 -14.43 23.23 3.55
CA LEU A 374 -14.21 24.45 2.77
C LEU A 374 -12.78 25.00 2.99
N ALA A 375 -12.30 25.02 4.22
CA ALA A 375 -10.93 25.39 4.56
C ALA A 375 -9.91 24.45 3.89
N LEU A 376 -10.15 23.13 3.94
CA LEU A 376 -9.31 22.13 3.27
C LEU A 376 -9.23 22.36 1.76
N ALA A 377 -10.36 22.62 1.10
CA ALA A 377 -10.40 22.92 -0.33
C ALA A 377 -9.65 24.23 -0.66
N ALA A 378 -9.79 25.27 0.16
CA ALA A 378 -9.05 26.52 0.03
C ALA A 378 -7.53 26.32 0.18
N TRP A 379 -7.08 25.49 1.13
CA TRP A 379 -5.67 25.13 1.30
C TRP A 379 -5.11 24.35 0.11
N CYS A 380 -5.87 23.40 -0.45
CA CYS A 380 -5.48 22.70 -1.68
C CYS A 380 -5.32 23.69 -2.85
N ALA A 381 -6.30 24.58 -3.07
CA ALA A 381 -6.22 25.61 -4.11
C ALA A 381 -5.04 26.57 -3.91
N GLY A 382 -4.83 27.03 -2.67
CA GLY A 382 -3.70 27.88 -2.28
C GLY A 382 -2.36 27.24 -2.60
N TRP A 383 -2.15 25.97 -2.23
CA TRP A 383 -0.90 25.25 -2.54
C TRP A 383 -0.68 25.03 -4.04
N CYS A 384 -1.73 24.76 -4.82
CA CYS A 384 -1.66 24.64 -6.28
C CYS A 384 -1.26 25.97 -6.96
N LEU A 385 -1.83 27.09 -6.53
CA LEU A 385 -1.47 28.43 -7.01
C LEU A 385 -0.06 28.83 -6.57
N PHE A 386 0.27 28.63 -5.30
CA PHE A 386 1.60 28.90 -4.74
C PHE A 386 2.70 28.13 -5.48
N GLY A 387 2.42 26.89 -5.90
CA GLY A 387 3.30 26.05 -6.71
C GLY A 387 3.75 26.66 -8.04
N ARG A 388 3.04 27.67 -8.55
CA ARG A 388 3.34 28.38 -9.81
C ARG A 388 4.20 29.63 -9.66
N LEU A 389 4.25 30.20 -8.46
CA LEU A 389 5.03 31.41 -8.21
C LEU A 389 6.54 31.20 -8.48
N PRO A 390 7.30 32.26 -8.84
CA PRO A 390 8.74 32.16 -9.01
C PRO A 390 9.44 31.61 -7.76
N ARG A 391 10.49 30.80 -7.93
CA ARG A 391 11.18 30.12 -6.81
C ARG A 391 11.68 31.06 -5.70
N ARG A 392 11.98 32.33 -6.02
CA ARG A 392 12.35 33.36 -5.03
C ARG A 392 11.14 33.72 -4.16
N VAL A 393 10.02 34.07 -4.79
CA VAL A 393 8.73 34.36 -4.13
C VAL A 393 8.26 33.16 -3.30
N GLN A 394 8.40 31.93 -3.80
CA GLN A 394 8.07 30.71 -3.03
C GLN A 394 8.91 30.52 -1.76
N ARG A 395 10.15 31.02 -1.70
CA ARG A 395 10.96 30.92 -0.47
C ARG A 395 10.53 31.97 0.56
N LEU A 396 10.39 33.21 0.13
CA LEU A 396 9.95 34.32 0.98
C LEU A 396 8.53 34.09 1.50
N GLY A 397 7.61 33.66 0.63
CA GLY A 397 6.22 33.35 1.00
C GLY A 397 6.10 32.13 1.92
N LEU A 398 6.99 31.14 1.84
CA LEU A 398 7.04 30.04 2.83
C LEU A 398 7.48 30.54 4.21
N LEU A 399 8.50 31.39 4.27
CA LEU A 399 8.98 31.97 5.54
C LEU A 399 7.90 32.86 6.16
N ALA A 400 7.38 33.84 5.42
CA ALA A 400 6.30 34.71 5.88
C ALA A 400 5.03 33.93 6.27
N GLY A 401 4.62 32.95 5.45
CA GLY A 401 3.48 32.09 5.74
C GLY A 401 3.68 31.24 7.00
N SER A 402 4.90 30.72 7.23
CA SER A 402 5.21 29.99 8.47
C SER A 402 5.17 30.87 9.71
N LEU A 403 5.62 32.13 9.62
CA LEU A 403 5.53 33.10 10.70
C LEU A 403 4.07 33.43 11.02
N VAL A 404 3.25 33.73 10.01
CA VAL A 404 1.81 33.99 10.17
C VAL A 404 1.08 32.78 10.76
N TYR A 405 1.42 31.57 10.32
CA TYR A 405 0.85 30.33 10.87
C TYR A 405 1.22 30.11 12.34
N LEU A 406 2.48 30.35 12.73
CA LEU A 406 2.93 30.24 14.12
C LEU A 406 2.27 31.30 15.02
N VAL A 407 2.13 32.54 14.55
CA VAL A 407 1.40 33.60 15.28
C VAL A 407 -0.08 33.23 15.41
N GLY A 408 -0.72 32.72 14.34
CA GLY A 408 -2.11 32.25 14.39
C GLY A 408 -2.32 31.10 15.37
N LEU A 409 -1.41 30.12 15.40
CA LEU A 409 -1.41 29.04 16.39
C LEU A 409 -1.22 29.57 17.82
N PHE A 410 -0.33 30.54 18.04
CA PHE A 410 -0.10 31.14 19.35
C PHE A 410 -1.35 31.89 19.86
N LEU A 411 -2.02 32.66 19.01
CA LEU A 411 -3.27 33.35 19.32
C LEU A 411 -4.41 32.35 19.62
N CYS A 412 -4.50 31.25 18.87
CA CYS A 412 -5.56 30.26 19.00
C CYS A 412 -5.21 29.08 19.93
N GLN A 413 -4.08 29.12 20.64
CA GLN A 413 -3.45 27.94 21.25
C GLN A 413 -4.38 27.15 22.19
N ARG A 414 -5.19 27.84 23.01
CA ARG A 414 -6.11 27.18 23.95
C ARG A 414 -7.20 26.38 23.21
N SER A 415 -7.82 27.00 22.20
CA SER A 415 -8.85 26.37 21.36
C SER A 415 -8.29 25.25 20.48
N PHE A 416 -7.07 25.41 19.96
CA PHE A 416 -6.38 24.39 19.17
C PHE A 416 -6.02 23.17 20.03
N LEU A 417 -5.48 23.38 21.24
CA LEU A 417 -5.14 22.29 22.16
C LEU A 417 -6.40 21.58 22.70
N ALA A 418 -7.51 22.29 22.92
CA ALA A 418 -8.80 21.67 23.26
C ALA A 418 -9.29 20.77 22.10
N GLY A 419 -9.29 21.26 20.87
CA GLY A 419 -9.65 20.45 19.70
C GLY A 419 -8.74 19.23 19.49
N ALA A 420 -7.43 19.37 19.78
CA ALA A 420 -6.47 18.27 19.72
C ALA A 420 -6.73 17.21 20.81
N ARG A 421 -7.10 17.63 22.04
CA ARG A 421 -7.51 16.71 23.11
C ARG A 421 -8.79 15.97 22.75
N GLN A 422 -9.80 16.65 22.22
CA GLN A 422 -11.04 16.01 21.77
C GLN A 422 -10.78 14.96 20.67
N PHE A 423 -9.92 15.25 19.70
CA PHE A 423 -9.52 14.26 18.69
C PHE A 423 -8.71 13.11 19.32
N GLY A 424 -7.78 13.41 20.22
CA GLY A 424 -7.00 12.41 20.96
C GLY A 424 -7.87 11.49 21.83
N ALA A 425 -8.93 12.01 22.46
CA ALA A 425 -9.89 11.23 23.23
C ALA A 425 -10.72 10.29 22.35
N ALA A 426 -11.10 10.71 21.13
CA ALA A 426 -11.78 9.83 20.18
C ALA A 426 -10.86 8.70 19.66
N VAL A 427 -9.57 9.00 19.44
CA VAL A 427 -8.55 7.98 19.13
C VAL A 427 -8.35 7.03 20.31
N ALA A 428 -8.21 7.55 21.53
CA ALA A 428 -8.10 6.74 22.75
C ALA A 428 -9.33 5.84 22.92
N ALA A 429 -10.55 6.38 22.87
CA ALA A 429 -11.77 5.58 22.96
C ALA A 429 -11.86 4.47 21.89
N SER A 430 -11.41 4.74 20.66
CA SER A 430 -11.38 3.71 19.60
C SER A 430 -10.31 2.64 19.83
N LEU A 431 -9.16 3.01 20.42
CA LEU A 431 -8.11 2.07 20.81
C LEU A 431 -8.50 1.25 22.04
N ASN A 432 -9.14 1.86 23.03
CA ASN A 432 -9.70 1.20 24.20
C ASN A 432 -10.77 0.19 23.75
N GLN A 433 -11.74 0.61 22.94
CA GLN A 433 -12.78 -0.28 22.41
C GLN A 433 -12.22 -1.45 21.57
N ARG A 434 -11.16 -1.23 20.78
CA ARG A 434 -10.67 -2.22 19.81
C ARG A 434 -9.53 -3.11 20.32
N PHE A 435 -8.78 -2.68 21.32
CA PHE A 435 -7.60 -3.40 21.86
C PHE A 435 -7.63 -3.54 23.39
N ASN A 436 -8.77 -3.25 24.02
CA ASN A 436 -8.96 -3.15 25.48
C ASN A 436 -7.88 -2.31 26.21
N ALA A 437 -7.37 -1.29 25.54
CA ALA A 437 -6.30 -0.46 26.08
C ALA A 437 -6.81 0.46 27.22
N ASN A 438 -6.03 0.62 28.29
CA ASN A 438 -6.32 1.56 29.37
C ASN A 438 -5.76 2.97 29.10
N LEU A 439 -6.15 3.61 27.98
CA LEU A 439 -5.74 4.98 27.68
C LEU A 439 -6.72 5.99 28.28
N ALA A 440 -6.20 6.93 29.08
CA ALA A 440 -6.98 7.98 29.72
C ALA A 440 -7.67 8.94 28.71
N ALA A 441 -8.92 8.63 28.36
CA ALA A 441 -9.74 9.39 27.42
C ALA A 441 -10.36 10.64 28.06
N THR A 442 -9.55 11.69 28.24
CA THR A 442 -10.05 12.99 28.76
C THR A 442 -10.87 13.75 27.72
N ALA A 443 -12.19 13.53 27.74
CA ALA A 443 -13.14 14.26 26.91
C ALA A 443 -13.12 15.77 27.25
N GLY A 444 -12.68 16.60 26.32
CA GLY A 444 -12.64 18.06 26.51
C GLY A 444 -12.48 18.82 25.20
N GLY A 445 -13.52 19.55 24.81
CA GLY A 445 -13.53 20.41 23.64
C GLY A 445 -14.92 20.55 23.02
N THR A 446 -15.18 21.67 22.33
CA THR A 446 -16.40 21.85 21.54
C THR A 446 -16.17 21.41 20.08
N PRO A 447 -17.22 21.01 19.33
CA PRO A 447 -17.09 20.67 17.91
C PRO A 447 -16.44 21.78 17.05
N ALA A 448 -16.58 23.05 17.47
CA ALA A 448 -15.91 24.19 16.83
C ALA A 448 -14.38 24.19 17.07
N GLN A 449 -13.93 23.83 18.27
CA GLN A 449 -12.51 23.71 18.62
C GLN A 449 -11.85 22.51 17.90
N LEU A 450 -12.53 21.36 17.86
CA LEU A 450 -12.16 20.22 17.02
C LEU A 450 -12.04 20.60 15.53
N GLY A 451 -13.03 21.35 15.01
CA GLY A 451 -12.97 21.86 13.65
C GLY A 451 -11.76 22.77 13.40
N LEU A 452 -11.43 23.64 14.36
CA LEU A 452 -10.29 24.55 14.29
C LEU A 452 -8.96 23.79 14.27
N PHE A 453 -8.83 22.76 15.13
CA PHE A 453 -7.69 21.84 15.13
C PHE A 453 -7.50 21.19 13.75
N LEU A 454 -8.55 20.56 13.20
CA LEU A 454 -8.50 19.86 11.92
C LEU A 454 -8.19 20.81 10.75
N ALA A 455 -8.80 22.00 10.71
CA ALA A 455 -8.60 22.98 9.64
C ALA A 455 -7.18 23.58 9.64
N LEU A 456 -6.58 23.79 10.82
CA LEU A 456 -5.20 24.28 10.94
C LEU A 456 -4.17 23.17 10.69
N ALA A 457 -4.39 21.96 11.21
CA ALA A 457 -3.52 20.80 10.97
C ALA A 457 -3.50 20.37 9.49
N ALA A 458 -4.62 20.56 8.78
CA ALA A 458 -4.72 20.26 7.35
C ALA A 458 -3.85 21.13 6.44
N LEU A 459 -3.54 22.38 6.82
CA LEU A 459 -2.75 23.31 6.00
C LEU A 459 -1.31 22.79 5.72
N PRO A 460 -0.48 22.44 6.72
CA PRO A 460 0.85 21.87 6.48
C PRO A 460 0.78 20.48 5.84
N LEU A 461 -0.23 19.67 6.17
CA LEU A 461 -0.47 18.34 5.58
C LEU A 461 -0.70 18.45 4.06
N ALA A 462 -1.61 19.32 3.63
CA ALA A 462 -1.85 19.60 2.21
C ALA A 462 -0.59 20.14 1.52
N GLY A 463 0.24 20.93 2.21
CA GLY A 463 1.53 21.41 1.69
C GLY A 463 2.56 20.32 1.46
N LEU A 464 2.65 19.34 2.37
CA LEU A 464 3.51 18.16 2.23
C LEU A 464 3.03 17.26 1.10
N LEU A 465 1.72 17.00 1.00
CA LEU A 465 1.12 16.24 -0.10
C LEU A 465 1.36 16.93 -1.45
N ALA A 466 1.18 18.24 -1.54
CA ALA A 466 1.46 19.03 -2.75
C ALA A 466 2.96 18.97 -3.13
N LEU A 467 3.86 19.04 -2.15
CA LEU A 467 5.30 18.92 -2.37
C LEU A 467 5.67 17.53 -2.92
N ALA A 468 5.10 16.48 -2.36
CA ALA A 468 5.36 15.09 -2.75
C ALA A 468 4.77 14.75 -4.12
N ALA A 469 3.45 14.93 -4.30
CA ALA A 469 2.70 14.54 -5.49
C ALA A 469 2.92 15.50 -6.68
N LEU A 470 2.81 16.82 -6.47
CA LEU A 470 2.77 17.79 -7.58
C LEU A 470 4.16 18.30 -7.99
N ARG A 471 5.01 18.64 -7.01
CA ARG A 471 6.26 19.40 -7.23
C ARG A 471 7.49 18.52 -7.39
N ARG A 472 7.65 17.52 -6.51
CA ARG A 472 8.71 16.51 -6.63
C ARG A 472 8.26 15.37 -7.53
N ALA A 473 6.99 14.96 -7.46
CA ALA A 473 6.45 13.72 -8.02
C ALA A 473 7.30 12.52 -7.59
N ASP A 474 7.57 12.46 -6.28
CA ASP A 474 8.43 11.46 -5.65
C ASP A 474 7.56 10.51 -4.85
N ILE A 475 7.26 9.36 -5.45
CA ILE A 475 6.38 8.34 -4.87
C ILE A 475 6.91 7.80 -3.53
N LEU A 476 8.23 7.78 -3.31
CA LEU A 476 8.81 7.34 -2.03
C LEU A 476 8.46 8.31 -0.91
N LEU A 477 8.49 9.62 -1.18
CA LEU A 477 8.08 10.63 -0.21
C LEU A 477 6.57 10.57 0.06
N LEU A 478 5.76 10.32 -0.98
CA LEU A 478 4.31 10.20 -0.82
C LEU A 478 3.92 8.94 -0.02
N ASN A 479 4.57 7.80 -0.30
CA ASN A 479 4.35 6.56 0.45
C ASN A 479 4.80 6.68 1.91
N LEU A 480 5.92 7.37 2.17
CA LEU A 480 6.39 7.62 3.54
C LEU A 480 5.42 8.49 4.36
N LEU A 481 4.66 9.37 3.70
CA LEU A 481 3.61 10.18 4.33
C LEU A 481 2.31 9.40 4.53
N LEU A 482 1.87 8.66 3.50
CA LEU A 482 0.55 8.02 3.50
C LEU A 482 0.51 6.64 4.17
N LEU A 483 1.54 5.80 4.01
CA LEU A 483 1.48 4.41 4.45
C LEU A 483 1.41 4.25 5.99
N PRO A 484 2.20 4.96 6.80
CA PRO A 484 2.08 4.85 8.26
C PRO A 484 0.72 5.35 8.77
N ALA A 485 0.24 6.48 8.21
CA ALA A 485 -1.08 7.00 8.54
C ALA A 485 -2.19 6.03 8.10
N ALA A 486 -2.07 5.43 6.93
CA ALA A 486 -3.05 4.48 6.42
C ALA A 486 -3.12 3.21 7.27
N VAL A 487 -1.97 2.62 7.61
CA VAL A 487 -1.91 1.44 8.50
C VAL A 487 -2.50 1.76 9.87
N PHE A 488 -2.14 2.90 10.46
CA PHE A 488 -2.71 3.34 11.75
C PHE A 488 -4.24 3.50 11.69
N LEU A 489 -4.78 4.15 10.65
CA LEU A 489 -6.23 4.35 10.51
C LEU A 489 -7.02 3.06 10.25
N LEU A 490 -6.40 2.05 9.63
CA LEU A 490 -7.03 0.73 9.40
C LEU A 490 -7.00 -0.16 10.65
N LEU A 491 -5.93 -0.08 11.45
CA LEU A 491 -5.77 -0.85 12.68
C LEU A 491 -6.53 -0.21 13.87
N ALA A 492 -6.50 1.11 14.02
CA ALA A 492 -7.08 1.81 15.18
C ALA A 492 -8.51 2.32 14.97
N GLY A 493 -9.00 2.36 13.73
CA GLY A 493 -10.34 2.88 13.44
C GLY A 493 -11.44 1.85 13.68
N SER A 494 -12.55 2.24 14.33
CA SER A 494 -13.75 1.42 14.47
C SER A 494 -14.65 1.48 13.23
N ASN A 495 -14.73 2.64 12.54
CA ASN A 495 -15.68 2.87 11.45
C ASN A 495 -15.03 3.32 10.13
N VAL A 496 -14.52 2.36 9.36
CA VAL A 496 -13.68 2.63 8.17
C VAL A 496 -14.53 2.81 6.89
N SER A 497 -14.86 4.06 6.54
CA SER A 497 -15.75 4.36 5.41
C SER A 497 -15.13 4.10 4.02
N THR A 498 -15.75 3.18 3.27
CA THR A 498 -15.34 2.79 1.90
C THR A 498 -15.06 3.94 0.92
N PRO A 499 -15.96 4.93 0.69
CA PRO A 499 -15.72 5.97 -0.31
C PRO A 499 -14.48 6.83 -0.05
N CYS A 500 -14.11 7.04 1.22
CA CYS A 500 -12.97 7.87 1.61
C CYS A 500 -11.63 7.25 1.22
N TRP A 501 -11.49 5.93 1.42
CA TRP A 501 -10.32 5.17 1.01
C TRP A 501 -10.18 5.04 -0.51
N LEU A 502 -11.31 4.89 -1.21
CA LEU A 502 -11.32 4.87 -2.67
C LEU A 502 -10.89 6.23 -3.24
N LEU A 503 -11.33 7.34 -2.64
CA LEU A 503 -10.87 8.70 -2.99
C LEU A 503 -9.37 8.88 -2.74
N LEU A 504 -8.85 8.42 -1.60
CA LEU A 504 -7.42 8.44 -1.29
C LEU A 504 -6.61 7.60 -2.29
N ALA A 505 -7.10 6.41 -2.66
CA ALA A 505 -6.48 5.53 -3.63
C ALA A 505 -6.42 6.16 -5.03
N VAL A 506 -7.48 6.83 -5.49
CA VAL A 506 -7.49 7.60 -6.76
C VAL A 506 -6.39 8.66 -6.76
N GLY A 507 -6.28 9.45 -5.68
CA GLY A 507 -5.25 10.46 -5.52
C GLY A 507 -3.83 9.87 -5.52
N TRP A 508 -3.64 8.74 -4.85
CA TRP A 508 -2.37 8.02 -4.79
C TRP A 508 -1.96 7.43 -6.15
N LEU A 509 -2.89 6.78 -6.85
CA LEU A 509 -2.65 6.19 -8.18
C LEU A 509 -2.37 7.25 -9.24
N GLY A 510 -3.09 8.39 -9.22
CA GLY A 510 -2.80 9.52 -10.10
C GLY A 510 -1.40 10.11 -9.86
N ALA A 511 -0.97 10.21 -8.60
CA ALA A 511 0.37 10.66 -8.24
C ALA A 511 1.45 9.64 -8.64
N LEU A 512 1.17 8.34 -8.49
CA LEU A 512 2.02 7.25 -8.96
C LEU A 512 2.23 7.31 -10.47
N ALA A 513 1.17 7.46 -11.28
CA ALA A 513 1.26 7.63 -12.72
C ALA A 513 2.11 8.86 -13.11
N GLY A 514 1.86 10.00 -12.46
CA GLY A 514 2.64 11.23 -12.66
C GLY A 514 4.12 11.13 -12.26
N SER A 515 4.49 10.19 -11.38
CA SER A 515 5.87 9.94 -10.95
C SER A 515 6.71 9.14 -11.96
N ARG A 516 6.07 8.36 -12.86
CA ARG A 516 6.76 7.44 -13.79
C ARG A 516 7.36 8.11 -15.02
N VAL A 517 6.99 9.35 -15.32
CA VAL A 517 7.51 10.05 -16.52
C VAL A 517 9.02 10.25 -16.44
N VAL A 518 9.75 9.86 -17.49
CA VAL A 518 11.22 9.86 -17.53
C VAL A 518 11.81 11.26 -17.29
N ARG A 519 12.27 11.52 -16.06
CA ARG A 519 12.88 12.79 -15.64
C ARG A 519 14.40 12.81 -15.82
N ARG A 520 14.89 12.62 -17.05
CA ARG A 520 16.33 12.65 -17.37
C ARG A 520 16.72 13.97 -18.04
N ARG A 521 17.38 14.87 -17.30
CA ARG A 521 17.96 16.12 -17.84
C ARG A 521 18.90 15.88 -19.04
N ALA A 522 19.59 14.74 -19.05
CA ALA A 522 20.45 14.31 -20.16
C ALA A 522 19.71 13.95 -21.46
N LEU A 523 18.38 14.09 -21.54
CA LEU A 523 17.60 14.00 -22.78
C LEU A 523 17.13 15.38 -23.27
N TRP A 524 17.27 16.43 -22.46
CA TRP A 524 16.61 17.72 -22.67
C TRP A 524 17.47 18.72 -23.46
N GLY A 525 18.74 18.42 -23.73
CA GLY A 525 19.69 19.34 -24.36
C GLY A 525 20.30 20.34 -23.37
N ALA A 526 20.96 21.39 -23.89
CA ALA A 526 21.54 22.45 -23.07
C ALA A 526 20.45 23.24 -22.32
N ALA A 527 20.73 23.68 -21.09
CA ALA A 527 19.70 24.17 -20.15
C ALA A 527 18.84 25.34 -20.68
N GLU A 528 19.44 26.20 -21.51
CA GLU A 528 18.80 27.40 -22.08
C GLU A 528 18.30 27.19 -23.53
N SER A 529 18.61 26.03 -24.13
CA SER A 529 18.17 25.71 -25.49
C SER A 529 16.65 25.67 -25.62
N GLU A 530 16.15 26.00 -26.79
CA GLU A 530 14.72 25.87 -27.09
C GLU A 530 14.24 24.41 -26.94
N THR A 531 15.08 23.45 -27.32
CA THR A 531 14.86 22.01 -27.12
C THR A 531 14.63 21.65 -25.65
N CYS A 532 15.33 22.28 -24.71
CA CYS A 532 15.11 22.10 -23.27
C CYS A 532 13.73 22.62 -22.85
N ARG A 533 13.35 23.82 -23.31
CA ARG A 533 12.01 24.40 -23.05
C ARG A 533 10.89 23.52 -23.63
N ARG A 534 11.00 23.09 -24.89
CA ARG A 534 10.05 22.19 -25.57
C ARG A 534 9.92 20.84 -24.83
N ASN A 535 11.04 20.20 -24.49
CA ASN A 535 11.03 18.93 -23.74
C ASN A 535 10.48 19.07 -22.31
N GLN A 536 10.72 20.19 -21.64
CA GLN A 536 10.17 20.45 -20.30
C GLN A 536 8.66 20.68 -20.34
N ALA A 537 8.15 21.37 -21.36
CA ALA A 537 6.71 21.49 -21.60
C ALA A 537 6.08 20.12 -21.90
N GLN A 538 6.70 19.32 -22.78
CA GLN A 538 6.24 17.97 -23.12
C GLN A 538 6.24 17.04 -21.89
N HIS A 539 7.30 17.08 -21.07
CA HIS A 539 7.38 16.31 -19.82
C HIS A 539 6.21 16.63 -18.87
N ARG A 540 5.87 17.91 -18.70
CA ARG A 540 4.70 18.33 -17.91
C ARG A 540 3.38 17.87 -18.52
N ALA A 541 3.22 18.01 -19.83
CA ALA A 541 2.00 17.59 -20.53
C ALA A 541 1.75 16.08 -20.42
N ILE A 542 2.80 15.27 -20.56
CA ILE A 542 2.76 13.82 -20.35
C ILE A 542 2.47 13.52 -18.86
N GLN A 543 3.17 14.15 -17.92
CA GLN A 543 2.96 13.93 -16.48
C GLN A 543 1.53 14.19 -16.03
N LYS A 544 0.96 15.34 -16.40
CA LYS A 544 -0.40 15.71 -16.01
C LYS A 544 -1.44 14.97 -16.83
N GLY A 545 -1.16 14.65 -18.10
CA GLY A 545 -2.01 13.80 -18.93
C GLY A 545 -2.13 12.37 -18.37
N SER A 546 -1.01 11.75 -18.00
CA SER A 546 -0.99 10.41 -17.38
C SER A 546 -1.71 10.42 -16.02
N ALA A 547 -1.46 11.40 -15.16
CA ALA A 547 -2.16 11.52 -13.88
C ALA A 547 -3.69 11.68 -14.06
N ALA A 548 -4.12 12.54 -14.99
CA ALA A 548 -5.54 12.75 -15.29
C ALA A 548 -6.21 11.51 -15.89
N ALA A 549 -5.53 10.79 -16.80
CA ALA A 549 -6.04 9.55 -17.38
C ALA A 549 -6.24 8.48 -16.30
N THR A 550 -5.24 8.26 -15.43
CA THR A 550 -5.36 7.31 -14.31
C THR A 550 -6.47 7.70 -13.34
N VAL A 551 -6.58 8.97 -12.95
CA VAL A 551 -7.66 9.45 -12.06
C VAL A 551 -9.03 9.22 -12.67
N LEU A 552 -9.22 9.52 -13.97
CA LEU A 552 -10.49 9.34 -14.66
C LEU A 552 -10.87 7.87 -14.84
N VAL A 553 -9.90 7.00 -15.18
CA VAL A 553 -10.12 5.55 -15.22
C VAL A 553 -10.49 5.03 -13.83
N CYS A 554 -9.74 5.39 -12.78
CA CYS A 554 -10.05 4.93 -11.42
C CYS A 554 -11.46 5.41 -10.99
N ALA A 555 -11.80 6.68 -11.19
CA ALA A 555 -13.13 7.20 -10.89
C ALA A 555 -14.26 6.48 -11.65
N ALA A 556 -14.04 6.15 -12.93
CA ALA A 556 -15.01 5.42 -13.75
C ALA A 556 -15.21 3.95 -13.30
N LEU A 557 -14.18 3.32 -12.73
CA LEU A 557 -14.27 1.94 -12.20
C LEU A 557 -14.88 1.89 -10.79
N LEU A 558 -14.73 2.96 -10.02
CA LEU A 558 -15.23 3.02 -8.65
C LEU A 558 -16.76 3.09 -8.55
N VAL A 559 -17.43 3.74 -9.51
CA VAL A 559 -18.90 3.84 -9.50
C VAL A 559 -19.55 2.45 -9.70
N PRO A 560 -19.18 1.63 -10.72
CA PRO A 560 -19.67 0.25 -10.83
C PRO A 560 -19.24 -0.64 -9.67
N ALA A 561 -17.99 -0.55 -9.19
CA ALA A 561 -17.52 -1.39 -8.08
C ALA A 561 -18.27 -1.12 -6.76
N PHE A 562 -18.70 0.12 -6.53
CA PHE A 562 -19.54 0.47 -5.38
C PHE A 562 -20.98 -0.02 -5.53
N VAL A 563 -21.54 0.03 -6.74
CA VAL A 563 -22.92 -0.42 -7.04
C VAL A 563 -23.05 -1.94 -7.11
N LEU A 564 -22.03 -2.65 -7.62
CA LEU A 564 -21.99 -4.12 -7.74
C LEU A 564 -21.59 -4.83 -6.43
N ARG A 565 -21.30 -4.08 -5.37
CA ARG A 565 -20.95 -4.59 -4.03
C ARG A 565 -21.89 -5.67 -3.46
N PRO A 566 -23.22 -5.65 -3.65
CA PRO A 566 -24.09 -6.72 -3.16
C PRO A 566 -24.17 -7.94 -4.12
N VAL A 567 -23.65 -7.82 -5.35
CA VAL A 567 -23.74 -8.89 -6.37
C VAL A 567 -22.51 -9.81 -6.35
N VAL A 568 -21.35 -9.31 -5.92
CA VAL A 568 -20.11 -10.09 -5.81
C VAL A 568 -20.01 -10.74 -4.42
N GLY A 569 -21.00 -11.58 -4.10
CA GLY A 569 -21.00 -12.42 -2.89
C GLY A 569 -20.03 -13.59 -3.00
N LEU A 570 -18.72 -13.33 -2.83
CA LEU A 570 -17.74 -14.41 -2.65
C LEU A 570 -17.87 -14.98 -1.22
N PRO A 571 -17.96 -16.31 -1.04
CA PRO A 571 -18.05 -16.94 0.28
C PRO A 571 -16.68 -16.91 0.99
N LEU A 572 -16.37 -15.76 1.60
CA LEU A 572 -15.10 -15.52 2.32
C LEU A 572 -14.97 -16.33 3.62
N GLN A 573 -16.06 -16.94 4.11
CA GLN A 573 -16.10 -17.83 5.27
C GLN A 573 -15.06 -18.97 5.17
N ALA A 574 -14.75 -19.45 3.96
CA ALA A 574 -13.75 -20.51 3.75
C ALA A 574 -12.29 -20.09 4.06
N LEU A 575 -11.99 -18.80 4.18
CA LEU A 575 -10.65 -18.27 4.52
C LEU A 575 -10.54 -17.77 5.98
N GLN A 576 -11.65 -17.83 6.73
CA GLN A 576 -11.78 -17.32 8.09
C GLN A 576 -10.77 -17.93 9.11
N PRO A 577 -10.41 -19.24 9.06
CA PRO A 577 -9.40 -19.79 9.97
C PRO A 577 -8.00 -19.21 9.74
N ALA A 578 -7.61 -19.02 8.47
CA ALA A 578 -6.32 -18.44 8.12
C ALA A 578 -6.26 -16.92 8.40
N ALA A 579 -7.42 -16.25 8.41
CA ALA A 579 -7.55 -14.86 8.81
C ALA A 579 -7.16 -14.67 10.28
N GLN A 580 -7.82 -15.40 11.19
CA GLN A 580 -7.63 -15.26 12.63
C GLN A 580 -6.19 -15.56 13.06
N VAL A 581 -5.55 -16.59 12.49
CA VAL A 581 -4.13 -16.92 12.77
C VAL A 581 -3.17 -15.81 12.30
N MET A 582 -3.49 -15.10 11.20
CA MET A 582 -2.69 -13.95 10.78
C MET A 582 -2.97 -12.68 11.61
N GLU A 583 -4.18 -12.53 12.12
CA GLU A 583 -4.57 -11.42 13.00
C GLU A 583 -3.88 -11.55 14.36
N SER A 584 -3.96 -12.72 14.99
CA SER A 584 -3.31 -13.01 16.26
C SER A 584 -1.80 -12.88 16.18
N ALA A 585 -1.17 -13.41 15.12
CA ALA A 585 0.26 -13.24 14.88
C ALA A 585 0.66 -11.75 14.69
N ALA A 586 -0.18 -10.93 14.04
CA ALA A 586 0.10 -9.51 13.84
C ALA A 586 -0.11 -8.68 15.11
N ILE A 587 -1.13 -9.00 15.92
CA ILE A 587 -1.43 -8.34 17.19
C ILE A 587 -0.38 -8.76 18.24
N SER A 588 -0.05 -10.05 18.36
CA SER A 588 1.05 -10.54 19.20
C SER A 588 2.40 -9.90 18.83
N ALA A 589 2.70 -9.76 17.53
CA ALA A 589 3.88 -9.02 17.09
C ALA A 589 3.83 -7.52 17.44
N ALA A 590 2.64 -6.90 17.51
CA ALA A 590 2.48 -5.52 17.95
C ALA A 590 2.62 -5.37 19.47
N VAL A 591 1.97 -6.23 20.26
CA VAL A 591 2.03 -6.29 21.74
C VAL A 591 3.46 -6.54 22.22
N THR A 592 4.21 -7.45 21.58
CA THR A 592 5.61 -7.72 21.93
C THR A 592 6.61 -6.66 21.45
N TRP A 593 6.23 -5.76 20.54
CA TRP A 593 7.12 -4.77 19.93
C TRP A 593 6.88 -3.33 20.39
N LEU A 594 5.63 -2.90 20.57
CA LEU A 594 5.30 -1.53 20.99
C LEU A 594 5.88 -1.14 22.36
N PRO A 595 5.82 -1.96 23.42
CA PRO A 595 6.41 -1.63 24.72
C PRO A 595 7.93 -1.44 24.63
N ARG A 596 8.61 -2.30 23.86
CA ARG A 596 10.06 -2.25 23.62
C ARG A 596 10.50 -0.98 22.87
N VAL A 597 9.67 -0.45 21.97
CA VAL A 597 9.95 0.77 21.20
C VAL A 597 9.51 2.05 21.92
N SER A 598 8.43 1.97 22.72
CA SER A 598 7.90 3.12 23.48
C SER A 598 8.58 3.35 24.83
N GLY A 599 9.37 2.38 25.31
CA GLY A 599 9.97 2.40 26.64
C GLY A 599 8.92 2.21 27.74
N GLY A 600 7.97 1.29 27.55
CA GLY A 600 6.88 1.01 28.49
C GLY A 600 5.77 2.07 28.57
N ARG A 601 5.80 3.10 27.70
CA ARG A 601 4.77 4.16 27.68
C ARG A 601 3.54 3.83 26.84
N LEU A 602 3.66 2.84 25.96
CA LEU A 602 2.55 2.28 25.19
C LEU A 602 2.53 0.77 25.46
N ASN A 603 2.10 0.41 26.67
CA ASN A 603 1.65 -0.93 26.94
C ASN A 603 0.26 -1.07 26.30
N LEU A 604 0.22 -1.77 25.17
CA LEU A 604 -1.01 -2.43 24.75
C LEU A 604 -1.10 -3.68 25.62
N HIS A 605 -1.68 -3.54 26.81
CA HIS A 605 -2.30 -4.69 27.44
C HIS A 605 -3.48 -5.02 26.52
N VAL A 606 -3.29 -6.01 25.65
CA VAL A 606 -4.44 -6.82 25.28
C VAL A 606 -4.67 -7.66 26.51
N GLU A 607 -5.54 -7.17 27.39
CA GLU A 607 -6.26 -8.09 28.25
C GLU A 607 -6.90 -9.10 27.30
N ALA A 608 -6.40 -10.33 27.33
CA ALA A 608 -7.27 -11.48 27.21
C ALA A 608 -8.24 -11.38 28.41
N ALA A 609 -9.24 -10.50 28.29
CA ALA A 609 -10.37 -10.40 29.20
C ALA A 609 -11.04 -11.75 29.13
N ALA A 610 -10.82 -12.56 30.18
CA ALA A 610 -10.71 -14.02 30.12
C ALA A 610 -11.69 -14.64 29.10
N GLY A 611 -11.18 -15.08 27.95
CA GLY A 611 -11.95 -15.84 26.95
C GLY A 611 -12.93 -15.01 26.12
N GLY A 612 -12.76 -13.69 26.04
CA GLY A 612 -13.72 -12.80 25.39
C GLY A 612 -14.94 -12.52 26.27
N VAL A 613 -14.74 -12.48 27.58
CA VAL A 613 -15.76 -12.14 28.57
C VAL A 613 -15.24 -10.99 29.43
N ALA A 614 -15.78 -9.79 29.22
CA ALA A 614 -15.57 -8.67 30.13
C ALA A 614 -16.31 -8.96 31.46
N ASP A 615 -15.78 -8.46 32.58
CA ASP A 615 -16.20 -8.73 33.97
C ASP A 615 -17.72 -8.81 34.16
N GLY A 616 -18.29 -10.01 33.99
CA GLY A 616 -19.74 -10.27 34.01
C GLY A 616 -20.57 -9.67 32.87
N ALA A 617 -20.03 -8.84 31.98
CA ALA A 617 -20.80 -8.10 30.97
C ALA A 617 -21.19 -8.96 29.75
N LEU A 618 -22.47 -9.33 29.67
CA LEU A 618 -22.99 -10.26 28.65
C LEU A 618 -23.24 -9.59 27.29
N ALA A 619 -23.33 -8.27 27.24
CA ALA A 619 -23.64 -7.48 26.04
C ALA A 619 -22.39 -7.01 25.23
N GLN A 620 -21.16 -7.24 25.72
CA GLN A 620 -19.94 -6.68 25.12
C GLN A 620 -18.91 -7.72 24.65
N GLY A 621 -19.33 -8.65 23.79
CA GLY A 621 -18.40 -9.53 23.04
C GLY A 621 -17.64 -8.81 21.90
N GLY A 622 -17.25 -7.54 22.09
CA GLY A 622 -16.61 -6.69 21.08
C GLY A 622 -15.09 -6.80 21.00
N GLY A 623 -14.47 -7.54 21.94
CA GLY A 623 -13.04 -7.79 21.96
C GLY A 623 -12.60 -8.73 20.84
N LEU A 624 -11.38 -8.51 20.32
CA LEU A 624 -10.71 -9.46 19.44
C LEU A 624 -10.33 -10.73 20.23
N GLN A 625 -11.07 -11.82 20.05
CA GLN A 625 -10.70 -13.14 20.55
C GLN A 625 -9.45 -13.67 19.81
N LEU A 626 -8.27 -13.37 20.33
CA LEU A 626 -7.00 -14.05 20.04
C LEU A 626 -6.78 -14.47 18.55
N ARG A 627 -6.40 -15.72 18.23
CA ARG A 627 -6.17 -16.91 19.07
C ARG A 627 -4.71 -17.38 19.10
N GLY A 628 -4.34 -18.08 20.17
CA GLY A 628 -3.01 -18.65 20.37
C GLY A 628 -2.02 -17.73 21.10
N VAL A 629 -2.51 -16.82 21.94
CA VAL A 629 -1.70 -16.14 22.96
C VAL A 629 -1.63 -17.02 24.21
N GLU A 630 -0.43 -17.18 24.77
CA GLU A 630 -0.19 -17.91 26.02
C GLU A 630 -0.50 -16.99 27.21
N ASP A 631 -1.52 -17.32 27.99
CA ASP A 631 -2.08 -16.45 29.03
C ASP A 631 -1.59 -16.81 30.44
N LEU A 632 -1.56 -18.11 30.76
CA LEU A 632 -1.09 -18.68 32.02
C LEU A 632 -0.19 -19.90 31.75
N ALA A 633 0.81 -20.13 32.60
CA ALA A 633 1.54 -21.39 32.69
C ALA A 633 1.27 -22.05 34.05
N LEU A 634 1.01 -23.36 34.05
CA LEU A 634 0.68 -24.14 35.22
C LEU A 634 1.76 -25.19 35.47
N THR A 635 2.20 -25.32 36.72
CA THR A 635 3.08 -26.41 37.16
C THR A 635 2.46 -27.10 38.37
N ALA A 636 2.04 -28.36 38.20
CA ALA A 636 1.46 -29.20 39.24
C ALA A 636 2.50 -30.21 39.78
N SER A 637 2.38 -30.59 41.05
CA SER A 637 3.20 -31.67 41.65
C SER A 637 2.97 -33.01 40.97
N ASP A 638 1.71 -33.33 40.69
CA ASP A 638 1.23 -34.62 40.19
C ASP A 638 0.39 -34.43 38.93
N GLN A 639 0.11 -35.54 38.22
CA GLN A 639 -0.76 -35.48 37.05
C GLN A 639 -2.21 -35.21 37.51
N PRO A 640 -2.88 -34.14 37.05
CA PRO A 640 -4.29 -33.95 37.36
C PRO A 640 -5.11 -35.09 36.76
N GLU A 641 -5.98 -35.72 37.55
CA GLU A 641 -6.90 -36.76 37.06
C GLU A 641 -8.16 -36.17 36.39
N GLU A 642 -8.40 -34.87 36.58
CA GLU A 642 -9.56 -34.14 36.12
C GLU A 642 -9.19 -32.81 35.42
N THR A 643 -10.20 -32.06 34.97
CA THR A 643 -10.01 -30.69 34.46
C THR A 643 -9.82 -29.73 35.64
N VAL A 644 -8.69 -29.03 35.69
CA VAL A 644 -8.41 -28.01 36.71
C VAL A 644 -9.08 -26.70 36.27
N TYR A 645 -10.09 -26.26 37.02
CA TYR A 645 -10.75 -24.97 36.80
C TYR A 645 -10.12 -23.92 37.71
N LEU A 646 -9.64 -22.83 37.11
CA LEU A 646 -9.01 -21.69 37.78
C LEU A 646 -9.98 -20.51 37.78
N ARG A 647 -10.64 -20.25 38.90
CA ARG A 647 -11.64 -19.18 39.03
C ARG A 647 -10.95 -17.80 39.02
N GLY A 648 -11.50 -16.86 38.24
CA GLY A 648 -11.10 -15.46 38.20
C GLY A 648 -12.24 -14.58 38.71
N PHE A 649 -13.03 -14.02 37.79
CA PHE A 649 -14.22 -13.24 38.13
C PHE A 649 -15.36 -14.13 38.66
N ILE A 650 -16.05 -13.64 39.69
CA ILE A 650 -17.23 -14.29 40.30
C ILE A 650 -18.37 -13.28 40.33
N GLY A 651 -19.49 -13.62 39.71
CA GLY A 651 -20.72 -12.83 39.60
C GLY A 651 -21.82 -13.34 40.54
N GLY A 652 -22.19 -12.52 41.52
CA GLY A 652 -23.16 -12.85 42.56
C GLY A 652 -24.61 -12.45 42.25
N SER A 653 -24.82 -11.30 41.60
CA SER A 653 -26.16 -10.82 41.21
C SER A 653 -26.20 -10.45 39.73
N TYR A 654 -27.40 -10.40 39.14
CA TYR A 654 -27.59 -10.10 37.72
C TYR A 654 -28.55 -8.91 37.56
N ASP A 655 -28.18 -7.94 36.73
CA ASP A 655 -28.93 -6.67 36.55
C ASP A 655 -29.77 -6.58 35.26
N GLY A 656 -29.89 -7.67 34.50
CA GLY A 656 -30.52 -7.70 33.18
C GLY A 656 -29.56 -7.43 32.01
N THR A 657 -28.30 -7.08 32.29
CA THR A 657 -27.26 -6.83 31.26
C THR A 657 -25.91 -7.45 31.60
N ALA A 658 -25.54 -7.50 32.88
CA ALA A 658 -24.27 -7.99 33.39
C ALA A 658 -24.43 -8.70 34.74
N TRP A 659 -23.50 -9.60 35.02
CA TRP A 659 -23.26 -10.12 36.36
C TRP A 659 -22.42 -9.14 37.17
N GLN A 660 -22.84 -8.85 38.38
CA GLN A 660 -22.16 -7.97 39.33
C GLN A 660 -21.42 -8.80 40.38
N ALA A 661 -20.28 -8.31 40.86
CA ALA A 661 -19.53 -8.95 41.94
C ALA A 661 -20.37 -9.03 43.24
N PRO A 662 -20.14 -10.04 44.12
CA PRO A 662 -20.78 -10.11 45.43
C PRO A 662 -20.61 -8.84 46.29
N ASP A 663 -21.62 -8.52 47.11
CA ASP A 663 -21.53 -7.40 48.06
C ASP A 663 -20.69 -7.81 49.28
N ALA A 664 -19.42 -7.41 49.27
CA ALA A 664 -18.50 -7.66 50.37
C ALA A 664 -18.96 -7.05 51.71
N ASN A 665 -19.76 -5.98 51.73
CA ASN A 665 -20.27 -5.41 52.97
C ASN A 665 -21.37 -6.29 53.57
N ALA A 666 -22.20 -6.93 52.72
CA ALA A 666 -23.19 -7.91 53.15
C ALA A 666 -22.50 -9.16 53.71
N PHE A 667 -21.45 -9.64 53.04
CA PHE A 667 -20.61 -10.73 53.55
C PHE A 667 -19.98 -10.39 54.91
N ASP A 668 -19.28 -9.25 55.04
CA ASP A 668 -18.64 -8.84 56.29
C ASP A 668 -19.66 -8.71 57.44
N SER A 669 -20.85 -8.18 57.15
CA SER A 669 -21.94 -8.04 58.13
C SER A 669 -22.49 -9.38 58.59
N ALA A 670 -22.57 -10.39 57.71
CA ALA A 670 -22.93 -11.75 58.08
C ALA A 670 -21.81 -12.41 58.91
N ALA A 671 -20.56 -12.24 58.45
CA ALA A 671 -19.36 -12.82 59.05
C ALA A 671 -19.10 -12.41 60.50
N MET A 672 -19.51 -11.21 60.91
CA MET A 672 -19.49 -10.77 62.32
C MET A 672 -20.18 -11.75 63.29
N ASN A 673 -21.13 -12.57 62.81
CA ASN A 673 -21.84 -13.55 63.62
C ASN A 673 -21.18 -14.94 63.66
N TRP A 674 -20.21 -15.22 62.79
CA TRP A 674 -19.61 -16.56 62.66
C TRP A 674 -18.47 -16.87 63.64
N LYS A 675 -18.02 -15.87 64.41
CA LYS A 675 -16.97 -16.01 65.45
C LYS A 675 -15.67 -16.63 64.95
N THR A 676 -15.15 -16.13 63.82
CA THR A 676 -13.80 -16.47 63.35
C THR A 676 -12.75 -15.84 64.29
N GLU A 677 -11.62 -16.53 64.50
CA GLU A 677 -10.49 -15.94 65.24
C GLU A 677 -9.66 -15.00 64.34
N ASP A 678 -9.58 -15.33 63.04
CA ASP A 678 -8.88 -14.58 61.99
C ASP A 678 -9.84 -13.95 60.98
N ASP A 679 -9.31 -13.43 59.86
CA ASP A 679 -10.09 -12.86 58.76
C ASP A 679 -11.10 -13.89 58.21
N ALA A 680 -12.38 -13.56 58.35
CA ALA A 680 -13.47 -14.41 57.92
C ALA A 680 -13.48 -14.67 56.41
N ARG A 681 -12.98 -13.75 55.58
CA ARG A 681 -12.92 -13.91 54.12
C ARG A 681 -11.95 -15.03 53.74
N LEU A 682 -10.72 -14.97 54.26
CA LEU A 682 -9.69 -16.00 54.08
C LEU A 682 -10.11 -17.34 54.70
N THR A 683 -10.75 -17.28 55.87
CA THR A 683 -11.22 -18.47 56.59
C THR A 683 -12.31 -19.21 55.81
N ILE A 684 -13.32 -18.50 55.28
CA ILE A 684 -14.39 -19.10 54.46
C ILE A 684 -13.87 -19.56 53.09
N ALA A 685 -12.99 -18.79 52.44
CA ALA A 685 -12.40 -19.20 51.17
C ALA A 685 -11.53 -20.47 51.28
N SER A 686 -10.88 -20.67 52.43
CA SER A 686 -10.09 -21.87 52.75
C SER A 686 -10.91 -23.01 53.36
N LEU A 687 -12.19 -22.81 53.65
CA LEU A 687 -12.98 -23.76 54.46
C LEU A 687 -13.09 -25.18 53.85
N PRO A 688 -13.27 -25.37 52.53
CA PRO A 688 -13.24 -26.71 51.93
C PRO A 688 -11.89 -27.41 52.11
N PHE A 689 -10.78 -26.67 51.93
CA PHE A 689 -9.43 -27.19 52.16
C PHE A 689 -9.22 -27.59 53.62
N LEU A 690 -9.59 -26.71 54.56
CA LEU A 690 -9.41 -26.95 56.00
C LEU A 690 -10.24 -28.14 56.50
N ARG A 691 -11.44 -28.36 55.94
CA ARG A 691 -12.30 -29.51 56.27
C ARG A 691 -11.79 -30.82 55.66
N ALA A 692 -11.22 -30.78 54.46
CA ALA A 692 -10.57 -31.95 53.83
C ALA A 692 -9.25 -32.33 54.50
N ALA A 693 -8.43 -31.35 54.89
CA ALA A 693 -7.13 -31.56 55.55
C ALA A 693 -7.23 -32.05 57.01
N TYR A 694 -8.38 -31.81 57.67
CA TYR A 694 -8.54 -31.92 59.12
C TYR A 694 -8.10 -33.27 59.72
N ASP A 695 -8.47 -34.37 59.06
CA ASP A 695 -8.20 -35.74 59.53
C ASP A 695 -6.86 -36.30 58.98
N GLY A 696 -6.15 -35.54 58.15
CA GLY A 696 -4.86 -35.93 57.57
C GLY A 696 -4.91 -37.16 56.64
N ALA A 697 -6.10 -37.53 56.15
CA ALA A 697 -6.32 -38.76 55.40
C ALA A 697 -5.70 -38.77 53.98
N ALA A 698 -5.44 -37.60 53.40
CA ALA A 698 -4.70 -37.43 52.16
C ALA A 698 -3.82 -36.16 52.20
N GLU A 699 -2.67 -36.19 51.54
CA GLU A 699 -1.80 -35.01 51.38
C GLU A 699 -2.35 -34.07 50.27
N PRO A 700 -2.26 -32.74 50.44
CA PRO A 700 -2.66 -31.79 49.42
C PRO A 700 -1.62 -31.71 48.29
N GLN A 701 -2.09 -31.49 47.07
CA GLN A 701 -1.23 -31.25 45.90
C GLN A 701 -0.81 -29.78 45.83
N SER A 702 0.30 -29.49 45.14
CA SER A 702 0.70 -28.12 44.82
C SER A 702 0.44 -27.76 43.36
N LEU A 703 0.00 -26.52 43.13
CA LEU A 703 -0.17 -25.92 41.81
C LEU A 703 0.43 -24.51 41.81
N THR A 704 1.46 -24.30 41.00
CA THR A 704 1.98 -22.98 40.66
C THR A 704 1.26 -22.45 39.42
N VAL A 705 0.77 -21.22 39.49
CA VAL A 705 0.12 -20.47 38.41
C VAL A 705 1.01 -19.26 38.07
N GLU A 706 1.78 -19.36 36.99
CA GLU A 706 2.58 -18.27 36.44
C GLU A 706 1.71 -17.45 35.48
N ARG A 707 1.68 -16.13 35.67
CA ARG A 707 0.88 -15.19 34.87
C ARG A 707 1.70 -14.65 33.70
N LEU A 708 1.37 -15.07 32.47
CA LEU A 708 2.09 -14.66 31.26
C LEU A 708 1.48 -13.40 30.63
N ASN A 709 0.21 -13.49 30.20
CA ASN A 709 -0.53 -12.40 29.55
C ASN A 709 -2.00 -12.27 30.03
N ALA A 710 -2.47 -13.15 30.93
CA ALA A 710 -3.79 -13.04 31.55
C ALA A 710 -3.95 -11.71 32.33
N GLY A 711 -5.19 -11.20 32.39
CA GLY A 711 -5.52 -9.94 33.08
C GLY A 711 -5.06 -9.90 34.55
N ASP A 712 -4.68 -8.72 35.03
CA ASP A 712 -4.12 -8.49 36.37
C ASP A 712 -5.17 -8.09 37.42
N ALA A 713 -6.45 -8.08 37.07
CA ALA A 713 -7.55 -7.77 37.98
C ALA A 713 -7.81 -8.85 39.05
N TYR A 714 -7.54 -10.13 38.74
CA TYR A 714 -7.86 -11.26 39.62
C TYR A 714 -6.69 -12.21 39.84
N THR A 715 -6.69 -12.90 40.98
CA THR A 715 -5.82 -14.05 41.24
C THR A 715 -6.53 -15.34 40.80
N TYR A 716 -5.95 -16.05 39.82
CA TYR A 716 -6.54 -17.25 39.22
C TYR A 716 -6.19 -18.49 40.04
N ALA A 717 -7.16 -19.05 40.77
CA ALA A 717 -6.92 -20.09 41.76
C ALA A 717 -7.77 -21.35 41.54
N PRO A 718 -7.27 -22.56 41.87
CA PRO A 718 -8.05 -23.78 41.80
C PRO A 718 -9.11 -23.86 42.91
N TYR A 719 -10.05 -24.80 42.75
CA TYR A 719 -11.00 -25.15 43.81
C TYR A 719 -10.28 -25.84 44.98
N ASN A 720 -10.88 -25.75 46.16
CA ASN A 720 -10.35 -26.32 47.40
C ASN A 720 -8.91 -25.90 47.70
N ALA A 721 -8.52 -24.69 47.29
CA ALA A 721 -7.22 -24.10 47.59
C ALA A 721 -7.18 -23.51 49.00
N TYR A 722 -6.01 -23.57 49.63
CA TYR A 722 -5.72 -22.82 50.85
C TYR A 722 -5.38 -21.36 50.53
N TRP A 723 -5.97 -20.44 51.29
CA TRP A 723 -5.73 -18.99 51.20
C TRP A 723 -5.07 -18.48 52.49
N ASN A 724 -4.09 -17.60 52.34
CA ASN A 724 -3.36 -16.96 53.43
C ASN A 724 -3.36 -15.44 53.27
N ASP A 725 -2.84 -14.74 54.28
CA ASP A 725 -2.78 -13.27 54.41
C ASP A 725 -2.08 -12.53 53.25
N TYR A 726 -1.51 -13.25 52.28
CA TYR A 726 -0.96 -12.67 51.06
C TYR A 726 -2.05 -12.18 50.10
N TYR A 727 -3.21 -12.84 50.09
CA TYR A 727 -4.29 -12.57 49.15
C TYR A 727 -5.36 -11.65 49.75
N THR A 728 -5.86 -10.71 48.95
CA THR A 728 -7.01 -9.87 49.32
C THR A 728 -8.27 -10.41 48.63
N LEU A 729 -9.25 -10.83 49.42
CA LEU A 729 -10.54 -11.35 48.94
C LEU A 729 -11.62 -10.27 49.02
N ASN A 730 -12.47 -10.18 48.00
CA ASN A 730 -13.60 -9.27 47.97
C ASN A 730 -14.89 -9.96 48.47
N GLY A 731 -15.08 -10.00 49.79
CA GLY A 731 -16.14 -10.78 50.44
C GLY A 731 -15.90 -12.29 50.23
N ASP A 732 -16.92 -13.00 49.73
CA ASP A 732 -16.81 -14.38 49.22
C ASP A 732 -16.69 -14.46 47.68
N GLY A 733 -16.40 -13.32 47.03
CA GLY A 733 -16.17 -13.22 45.60
C GLY A 733 -14.73 -13.55 45.18
N ALA A 734 -14.27 -12.89 44.12
CA ALA A 734 -12.94 -13.06 43.57
C ALA A 734 -11.84 -12.56 44.53
N ALA A 735 -10.63 -13.10 44.34
CA ALA A 735 -9.41 -12.55 44.93
C ALA A 735 -8.83 -11.48 43.99
N ASP A 736 -8.44 -10.33 44.55
CA ASP A 736 -7.76 -9.27 43.80
C ASP A 736 -6.45 -9.81 43.20
N GLY A 737 -6.10 -9.34 42.01
CA GLY A 737 -4.88 -9.73 41.33
C GLY A 737 -3.62 -9.10 41.94
N GLN A 738 -2.51 -9.83 41.85
CA GLN A 738 -1.20 -9.41 42.36
C GLN A 738 -0.11 -9.58 41.29
N THR A 739 1.01 -8.86 41.45
CA THR A 739 2.12 -8.84 40.49
C THR A 739 3.52 -8.97 41.13
N ALA A 740 3.60 -9.49 42.36
CA ALA A 740 4.84 -9.51 43.15
C ALA A 740 5.59 -10.86 43.11
N GLN A 741 4.90 -11.98 42.88
CA GLN A 741 5.48 -13.32 42.69
C GLN A 741 4.50 -14.23 41.94
N ASP A 742 4.91 -15.47 41.61
CA ASP A 742 4.02 -16.48 41.04
C ASP A 742 3.05 -17.03 42.10
N ASP A 743 1.80 -17.28 41.71
CA ASP A 743 0.76 -17.74 42.64
C ASP A 743 0.93 -19.25 42.92
N VAL A 744 1.26 -19.63 44.16
CA VAL A 744 1.43 -21.04 44.55
C VAL A 744 0.32 -21.45 45.51
N PHE A 745 -0.47 -22.45 45.11
CA PHE A 745 -1.59 -22.98 45.90
C PHE A 745 -1.30 -24.41 46.37
N LEU A 746 -1.65 -24.69 47.63
CA LEU A 746 -1.94 -26.04 48.09
C LEU A 746 -3.44 -26.27 47.92
N TYR A 747 -3.83 -27.39 47.30
CA TYR A 747 -5.23 -27.69 47.01
C TYR A 747 -5.52 -29.19 47.03
N TYR A 748 -6.80 -29.54 47.16
CA TYR A 748 -7.29 -30.91 46.94
C TYR A 748 -8.07 -31.00 45.62
N PRO A 749 -7.69 -31.90 44.68
CA PRO A 749 -8.51 -32.25 43.53
C PRO A 749 -9.96 -32.55 43.94
N ARG A 750 -10.94 -32.17 43.12
CA ARG A 750 -12.37 -32.18 43.48
C ARG A 750 -12.89 -33.58 43.76
N SER A 751 -12.38 -34.61 43.06
CA SER A 751 -12.68 -36.02 43.34
C SER A 751 -12.29 -36.41 44.77
N ILE A 752 -11.02 -36.19 45.12
CA ILE A 752 -10.45 -36.45 46.45
C ILE A 752 -11.19 -35.61 47.51
N ALA A 753 -11.46 -34.34 47.25
CA ALA A 753 -12.20 -33.48 48.17
C ALA A 753 -13.65 -33.96 48.38
N LYS A 754 -14.35 -34.41 47.33
CA LYS A 754 -15.72 -34.98 47.44
C LYS A 754 -15.71 -36.23 48.33
N GLU A 755 -14.72 -37.12 48.18
CA GLU A 755 -14.56 -38.30 49.03
C GLU A 755 -14.25 -37.94 50.50
N LEU A 756 -13.27 -37.06 50.74
CA LEU A 756 -12.88 -36.62 52.09
C LEU A 756 -14.03 -35.91 52.82
N LEU A 757 -14.74 -35.03 52.14
CA LEU A 757 -15.86 -34.27 52.72
C LEU A 757 -17.10 -35.15 52.92
N ALA A 758 -17.33 -36.14 52.07
CA ALA A 758 -18.36 -37.16 52.28
C ALA A 758 -18.05 -38.05 53.49
N ALA A 759 -16.81 -38.54 53.62
CA ALA A 759 -16.37 -39.31 54.79
C ALA A 759 -16.49 -38.50 56.09
N ARG A 760 -16.19 -37.19 56.04
CA ARG A 760 -16.38 -36.27 57.17
C ARG A 760 -17.84 -36.13 57.62
N ALA A 761 -18.80 -36.21 56.70
CA ALA A 761 -20.22 -36.00 57.00
C ALA A 761 -20.80 -37.07 57.96
N GLU A 762 -20.13 -38.21 58.14
CA GLU A 762 -20.50 -39.25 59.10
C GLU A 762 -19.91 -39.04 60.52
N GLY A 763 -19.07 -38.01 60.70
CA GLY A 763 -18.36 -37.73 61.96
C GLY A 763 -19.03 -36.72 62.90
N ASP A 764 -18.42 -36.51 64.09
CA ASP A 764 -18.89 -35.53 65.09
C ASP A 764 -18.70 -34.06 64.61
N PRO A 765 -19.72 -33.18 64.68
CA PRO A 765 -19.62 -31.80 64.15
C PRO A 765 -18.54 -30.92 64.80
N SER A 766 -17.51 -30.59 64.02
CA SER A 766 -16.40 -29.73 64.45
C SER A 766 -16.75 -28.23 64.42
N VAL A 767 -15.79 -27.36 64.78
CA VAL A 767 -15.93 -25.90 64.60
C VAL A 767 -16.09 -25.55 63.13
N LEU A 768 -15.34 -26.22 62.24
CA LEU A 768 -15.36 -25.96 60.80
C LEU A 768 -16.73 -26.32 60.18
N ASP A 769 -17.38 -27.37 60.68
CA ASP A 769 -18.70 -27.79 60.18
C ASP A 769 -19.80 -26.82 60.62
N ARG A 770 -19.75 -26.29 61.85
CA ARG A 770 -20.67 -25.22 62.28
C ARG A 770 -20.48 -23.92 61.49
N MET A 771 -19.24 -23.60 61.12
CA MET A 771 -18.93 -22.44 60.30
C MET A 771 -19.39 -22.64 58.85
N GLU A 772 -19.24 -23.86 58.32
CA GLU A 772 -19.78 -24.25 57.02
C GLU A 772 -21.30 -24.09 56.98
N SER A 773 -22.02 -24.62 57.96
CA SER A 773 -23.49 -24.48 58.01
C SER A 773 -23.95 -23.02 58.16
N SER A 774 -23.12 -22.18 58.78
CA SER A 774 -23.38 -20.74 58.90
C SER A 774 -23.17 -19.99 57.59
N TYR A 775 -22.18 -20.39 56.79
CA TYR A 775 -21.96 -19.86 55.45
C TYR A 775 -22.96 -20.44 54.43
N ALA A 776 -23.37 -21.71 54.56
CA ALA A 776 -24.42 -22.33 53.76
C ALA A 776 -25.75 -21.55 53.88
N ALA A 777 -26.13 -21.13 55.10
CA ALA A 777 -27.31 -20.29 55.31
C ALA A 777 -27.20 -18.89 54.66
N TYR A 778 -25.99 -18.31 54.64
CA TYR A 778 -25.72 -17.07 53.91
C TYR A 778 -25.79 -17.26 52.39
N ALA A 779 -25.18 -18.32 51.86
CA ALA A 779 -25.20 -18.63 50.43
C ALA A 779 -26.65 -18.87 49.94
N ASN A 780 -27.43 -19.66 50.68
CA ASN A 780 -28.85 -19.90 50.41
C ASN A 780 -29.72 -18.63 50.39
N SER A 781 -29.37 -17.61 51.18
CA SER A 781 -30.13 -16.35 51.22
C SER A 781 -29.70 -15.32 50.16
N HIS A 782 -28.48 -15.41 49.63
CA HIS A 782 -27.92 -14.40 48.70
C HIS A 782 -27.81 -14.90 47.24
N TYR A 783 -27.67 -16.20 47.00
CA TYR A 783 -27.41 -16.77 45.67
C TYR A 783 -28.55 -17.61 45.08
N THR A 784 -29.77 -17.49 45.61
CA THR A 784 -30.99 -18.15 45.10
C THR A 784 -31.93 -17.20 44.37
N ALA A 785 -31.65 -15.89 44.36
CA ALA A 785 -32.51 -14.88 43.74
C ALA A 785 -32.52 -14.95 42.21
N VAL A 786 -33.72 -15.04 41.62
CA VAL A 786 -33.98 -15.04 40.17
C VAL A 786 -34.52 -13.64 39.76
N PRO A 787 -34.05 -13.04 38.64
CA PRO A 787 -34.59 -11.78 38.13
C PRO A 787 -36.03 -11.89 37.60
N ASP A 788 -36.76 -10.79 37.60
CA ASP A 788 -38.07 -10.68 36.94
C ASP A 788 -37.96 -10.98 35.42
N GLY A 789 -39.00 -11.60 34.85
CA GLY A 789 -39.08 -11.88 33.41
C GLY A 789 -38.70 -13.30 32.98
N TYR A 790 -38.42 -14.20 33.93
CA TYR A 790 -38.14 -15.62 33.69
C TYR A 790 -39.24 -16.58 34.21
N ASP A 791 -40.44 -16.07 34.49
CA ASP A 791 -41.55 -16.83 35.09
C ASP A 791 -41.87 -18.14 34.36
N ASP A 792 -41.87 -18.11 33.02
CA ASP A 792 -42.12 -19.28 32.16
C ASP A 792 -41.02 -20.36 32.28
N LEU A 793 -39.76 -19.97 32.52
CA LEU A 793 -38.66 -20.91 32.74
C LEU A 793 -38.68 -21.46 34.17
N GLN A 794 -38.94 -20.60 35.15
CA GLN A 794 -39.09 -21.02 36.55
C GLN A 794 -40.24 -22.04 36.69
N ALA A 795 -41.40 -21.78 36.08
CA ALA A 795 -42.52 -22.72 36.08
C ALA A 795 -42.15 -24.08 35.46
N GLN A 796 -41.33 -24.11 34.41
CA GLN A 796 -40.81 -25.35 33.82
C GLN A 796 -39.86 -26.09 34.77
N CYS A 797 -38.91 -25.40 35.40
CA CYS A 797 -38.01 -25.96 36.40
C CYS A 797 -38.79 -26.54 37.59
N GLU A 798 -39.76 -25.79 38.14
CA GLU A 798 -40.61 -26.24 39.23
C GLU A 798 -41.47 -27.47 38.87
N THR A 799 -42.00 -27.52 37.65
CA THR A 799 -42.75 -28.69 37.18
C THR A 799 -41.82 -29.89 37.01
N ALA A 800 -40.65 -29.72 36.40
CA ALA A 800 -39.65 -30.79 36.25
C ALA A 800 -39.18 -31.33 37.61
N ALA A 801 -38.92 -30.47 38.58
CA ALA A 801 -38.57 -30.85 39.95
C ALA A 801 -39.63 -31.76 40.58
N LYS A 802 -40.92 -31.44 40.41
CA LYS A 802 -42.06 -32.19 40.96
C LYS A 802 -42.31 -33.50 40.22
N GLU A 803 -42.27 -33.50 38.88
CA GLU A 803 -42.58 -34.67 38.04
C GLU A 803 -41.45 -35.70 38.04
N GLN A 804 -40.20 -35.26 37.94
CA GLN A 804 -39.01 -36.11 37.86
C GLN A 804 -38.37 -36.37 39.24
N LYS A 805 -38.86 -35.71 40.30
CA LYS A 805 -38.35 -35.78 41.68
C LYS A 805 -36.86 -35.40 41.79
N LEU A 806 -36.46 -34.37 41.04
CA LEU A 806 -35.10 -33.84 41.06
C LEU A 806 -34.85 -33.15 42.40
N THR A 807 -34.13 -33.82 43.30
CA THR A 807 -33.72 -33.26 44.61
C THR A 807 -32.21 -33.24 44.79
N ASP A 808 -31.48 -34.07 44.06
CA ASP A 808 -30.02 -34.12 44.13
C ASP A 808 -29.36 -33.11 43.16
N PRO A 809 -28.29 -32.40 43.55
CA PRO A 809 -27.60 -31.46 42.67
C PRO A 809 -27.05 -32.08 41.37
N ASP A 810 -26.57 -33.33 41.40
CA ASP A 810 -26.02 -34.00 40.22
C ASP A 810 -27.16 -34.38 39.23
N ASP A 811 -28.34 -34.78 39.73
CA ASP A 811 -29.56 -35.01 38.93
C ASP A 811 -30.09 -33.70 38.31
N ILE A 812 -30.13 -32.62 39.09
CA ILE A 812 -30.55 -31.29 38.62
C ILE A 812 -29.59 -30.77 37.54
N ALA A 813 -28.28 -30.94 37.74
CA ALA A 813 -27.25 -30.60 36.76
C ALA A 813 -27.43 -31.40 35.45
N ALA A 814 -27.74 -32.70 35.52
CA ALA A 814 -28.02 -33.54 34.36
C ALA A 814 -29.29 -33.09 33.60
N TYR A 815 -30.35 -32.69 34.31
CA TYR A 815 -31.55 -32.11 33.70
C TYR A 815 -31.24 -30.79 32.97
N ILE A 816 -30.59 -29.84 33.64
CA ILE A 816 -30.26 -28.52 33.07
C ILE A 816 -29.40 -28.68 31.82
N ARG A 817 -28.37 -29.54 31.88
CA ARG A 817 -27.51 -29.88 30.73
C ARG A 817 -28.33 -30.43 29.56
N THR A 818 -29.22 -31.37 29.83
CA THR A 818 -30.07 -31.98 28.80
C THR A 818 -31.02 -30.95 28.18
N TRP A 819 -31.63 -30.09 29.00
CA TRP A 819 -32.53 -29.03 28.54
C TRP A 819 -31.79 -28.00 27.68
N LEU A 820 -30.64 -27.49 28.12
CA LEU A 820 -29.83 -26.53 27.37
C LEU A 820 -29.32 -27.12 26.05
N ASN A 821 -28.83 -28.36 26.06
CA ASN A 821 -28.33 -29.03 24.86
C ASN A 821 -29.43 -29.39 23.85
N THR A 822 -30.69 -29.51 24.31
CA THR A 822 -31.85 -29.78 23.44
C THR A 822 -32.44 -28.50 22.86
N ASN A 823 -32.46 -27.41 23.63
CA ASN A 823 -33.13 -26.16 23.26
C ASN A 823 -32.18 -25.12 22.63
N CYS A 824 -30.88 -25.17 22.91
CA CYS A 824 -29.88 -24.19 22.49
C CYS A 824 -28.70 -24.84 21.77
N ARG A 825 -28.06 -24.10 20.85
CA ARG A 825 -26.90 -24.55 20.08
C ARG A 825 -25.64 -23.78 20.49
N TYR A 826 -24.55 -24.50 20.74
CA TYR A 826 -23.24 -23.88 20.91
C TYR A 826 -22.72 -23.31 19.58
N ASP A 827 -22.43 -22.01 19.53
CA ASP A 827 -21.79 -21.35 18.39
C ASP A 827 -20.88 -20.20 18.85
N THR A 828 -19.60 -20.28 18.49
CA THR A 828 -18.60 -19.25 18.82
C THR A 828 -18.70 -17.98 17.97
N ASN A 829 -19.63 -17.94 17.00
CA ASN A 829 -19.96 -16.74 16.21
C ASN A 829 -21.44 -16.35 16.38
N ALA A 830 -22.06 -16.69 17.52
CA ALA A 830 -23.44 -16.32 17.82
C ALA A 830 -23.68 -14.80 17.74
N SER A 831 -24.86 -14.41 17.24
CA SER A 831 -25.27 -13.01 17.21
C SER A 831 -25.50 -12.48 18.63
N GLN A 832 -24.95 -11.29 18.92
CA GLN A 832 -25.20 -10.59 20.17
C GLN A 832 -26.65 -10.07 20.25
N ALA A 833 -27.15 -9.91 21.47
CA ALA A 833 -28.44 -9.30 21.73
C ALA A 833 -28.44 -7.82 21.26
N PRO A 834 -29.56 -7.33 20.67
CA PRO A 834 -29.71 -5.91 20.35
C PRO A 834 -29.64 -5.00 21.57
N ASP A 835 -29.18 -3.75 21.38
CA ASP A 835 -29.10 -2.74 22.44
C ASP A 835 -30.43 -2.61 23.21
N GLY A 836 -30.38 -2.89 24.52
CA GLY A 836 -31.54 -2.78 25.43
C GLY A 836 -32.40 -4.03 25.57
N ILE A 837 -31.98 -5.18 25.01
CA ILE A 837 -32.59 -6.49 25.26
C ILE A 837 -31.69 -7.30 26.20
N ASP A 838 -32.28 -8.02 27.16
CA ASP A 838 -31.57 -8.94 28.05
C ASP A 838 -30.84 -10.03 27.24
N PRO A 839 -29.50 -10.18 27.36
CA PRO A 839 -28.73 -11.17 26.61
C PRO A 839 -29.05 -12.64 26.89
N ILE A 840 -29.47 -12.98 28.11
CA ILE A 840 -29.86 -14.34 28.49
C ILE A 840 -31.25 -14.66 27.93
N HIS A 841 -32.20 -13.72 28.03
CA HIS A 841 -33.52 -13.87 27.42
C HIS A 841 -33.41 -14.01 25.89
N TYR A 842 -32.62 -13.16 25.23
CA TYR A 842 -32.36 -13.25 23.80
C TYR A 842 -31.75 -14.61 23.41
N PHE A 843 -30.80 -15.12 24.19
CA PHE A 843 -30.22 -16.45 23.99
C PHE A 843 -31.26 -17.58 24.10
N LEU A 844 -32.07 -17.60 25.16
CA LEU A 844 -32.99 -18.70 25.46
C LEU A 844 -34.19 -18.77 24.48
N TYR A 845 -34.73 -17.61 24.11
CA TYR A 845 -36.02 -17.54 23.41
C TYR A 845 -35.91 -17.14 21.93
N GLU A 846 -34.95 -16.28 21.56
CA GLU A 846 -34.85 -15.72 20.21
C GLU A 846 -33.73 -16.35 19.36
N SER A 847 -32.46 -16.22 19.79
CA SER A 847 -31.32 -16.71 19.00
C SER A 847 -31.15 -18.22 19.08
N LYS A 848 -31.46 -18.81 20.25
CA LYS A 848 -31.18 -20.21 20.61
C LYS A 848 -29.75 -20.64 20.30
N SER A 849 -28.82 -19.69 20.29
CA SER A 849 -27.44 -19.88 19.88
C SER A 849 -26.52 -18.95 20.66
N GLY A 850 -25.47 -19.51 21.26
CA GLY A 850 -24.56 -18.79 22.17
C GLY A 850 -23.28 -19.58 22.45
N TYR A 851 -22.38 -18.99 23.22
CA TYR A 851 -21.13 -19.59 23.67
C TYR A 851 -21.13 -19.76 25.21
N SER A 852 -20.00 -20.15 25.80
CA SER A 852 -19.87 -20.55 27.21
C SER A 852 -20.53 -19.57 28.18
N VAL A 853 -20.37 -18.27 27.95
CA VAL A 853 -20.98 -17.17 28.71
C VAL A 853 -22.51 -17.29 28.82
N GLN A 854 -23.21 -17.49 27.71
CA GLN A 854 -24.67 -17.57 27.72
C GLN A 854 -25.15 -18.89 28.32
N PHE A 855 -24.45 -20.00 28.05
CA PHE A 855 -24.74 -21.30 28.66
C PHE A 855 -24.55 -21.27 30.19
N ALA A 856 -23.44 -20.72 30.68
CA ALA A 856 -23.15 -20.55 32.10
C ALA A 856 -24.12 -19.59 32.81
N SER A 857 -24.47 -18.47 32.17
CA SER A 857 -25.44 -17.52 32.72
C SER A 857 -26.84 -18.11 32.83
N ALA A 858 -27.31 -18.78 31.77
CA ALA A 858 -28.59 -19.49 31.78
C ALA A 858 -28.60 -20.63 32.80
N ALA A 859 -27.53 -21.43 32.88
CA ALA A 859 -27.38 -22.47 33.88
C ALA A 859 -27.45 -21.93 35.31
N THR A 860 -26.77 -20.81 35.59
CA THR A 860 -26.81 -20.15 36.91
C THR A 860 -28.24 -19.78 37.28
N LEU A 861 -29.03 -19.19 36.37
CA LEU A 861 -30.43 -18.88 36.63
C LEU A 861 -31.28 -20.15 36.83
N MET A 862 -31.09 -21.19 36.00
CA MET A 862 -31.84 -22.44 36.14
C MET A 862 -31.56 -23.14 37.47
N PHE A 863 -30.29 -23.19 37.94
CA PHE A 863 -29.96 -23.73 39.26
C PHE A 863 -30.68 -23.00 40.39
N ARG A 864 -30.77 -21.66 40.32
CA ARG A 864 -31.54 -20.85 41.29
C ARG A 864 -33.03 -21.17 41.25
N MET A 865 -33.61 -21.42 40.09
CA MET A 865 -35.01 -21.86 39.94
C MET A 865 -35.28 -23.24 40.54
N PHE A 866 -34.26 -24.11 40.65
CA PHE A 866 -34.32 -25.36 41.42
C PHE A 866 -34.05 -25.16 42.93
N GLY A 867 -33.87 -23.92 43.39
CA GLY A 867 -33.60 -23.59 44.79
C GLY A 867 -32.15 -23.78 45.24
N LEU A 868 -31.23 -24.11 44.32
CA LEU A 868 -29.81 -24.28 44.65
C LEU A 868 -29.08 -22.93 44.62
N PRO A 869 -28.20 -22.63 45.60
CA PRO A 869 -27.42 -21.39 45.58
C PRO A 869 -26.40 -21.46 44.44
N ALA A 870 -26.49 -20.57 43.47
CA ALA A 870 -25.65 -20.62 42.28
C ALA A 870 -25.08 -19.25 41.90
N ARG A 871 -23.87 -19.23 41.37
CA ARG A 871 -23.17 -18.01 40.92
C ARG A 871 -22.47 -18.21 39.58
N TYR A 872 -22.26 -17.12 38.86
CA TYR A 872 -21.63 -17.13 37.54
C TYR A 872 -20.12 -16.93 37.68
N VAL A 873 -19.29 -17.68 36.96
CA VAL A 873 -17.82 -17.61 37.08
C VAL A 873 -17.15 -17.58 35.72
N VAL A 874 -16.08 -16.78 35.63
CA VAL A 874 -15.18 -16.71 34.47
C VAL A 874 -13.75 -16.93 34.94
N GLY A 875 -13.00 -17.72 34.18
CA GLY A 875 -11.59 -17.99 34.47
C GLY A 875 -10.97 -18.83 33.37
N TYR A 876 -10.14 -19.81 33.74
CA TYR A 876 -9.52 -20.73 32.80
C TYR A 876 -9.82 -22.18 33.15
N ALA A 877 -10.08 -23.01 32.15
CA ALA A 877 -10.22 -24.46 32.31
C ALA A 877 -9.00 -25.16 31.69
N ALA A 878 -8.32 -25.99 32.46
CA ALA A 878 -7.15 -26.74 32.06
C ALA A 878 -7.45 -28.25 32.02
N PRO A 879 -7.83 -28.83 30.86
CA PRO A 879 -8.03 -30.26 30.73
C PRO A 879 -6.73 -31.04 31.03
N GLN A 880 -6.86 -32.21 31.64
CA GLN A 880 -5.76 -33.14 31.90
C GLN A 880 -4.82 -33.32 30.69
N SER A 881 -5.37 -33.36 29.47
CA SER A 881 -4.61 -33.54 28.22
C SER A 881 -3.61 -32.42 27.88
N LEU A 882 -3.67 -31.26 28.55
CA LEU A 882 -2.69 -30.18 28.39
C LEU A 882 -1.44 -30.36 29.26
N PHE A 883 -1.52 -31.19 30.31
CA PHE A 883 -0.41 -31.39 31.24
C PHE A 883 0.62 -32.38 30.67
N THR A 884 1.89 -31.96 30.69
CA THR A 884 3.02 -32.72 30.17
C THR A 884 4.10 -32.88 31.23
N GLN A 885 4.53 -34.12 31.48
CA GLN A 885 5.53 -34.42 32.50
C GLN A 885 6.89 -33.82 32.12
N GLN A 886 7.49 -33.11 33.07
CA GLN A 886 8.80 -32.48 32.96
C GLN A 886 9.92 -33.40 33.48
N ALA A 887 11.17 -33.03 33.19
CA ALA A 887 12.35 -33.82 33.53
C ALA A 887 12.64 -33.91 35.05
N ASP A 888 12.02 -33.04 35.86
CA ASP A 888 12.08 -33.05 37.32
C ASP A 888 10.94 -33.85 37.98
N GLY A 889 10.01 -34.38 37.17
CA GLY A 889 8.85 -35.14 37.62
C GLY A 889 7.54 -34.33 37.71
N SER A 890 7.61 -32.99 37.70
CA SER A 890 6.44 -32.11 37.74
C SER A 890 5.61 -32.17 36.44
N TRP A 891 4.39 -31.63 36.48
CA TRP A 891 3.48 -31.62 35.33
C TRP A 891 3.18 -30.19 34.88
N HIS A 892 3.55 -29.87 33.65
CA HIS A 892 3.45 -28.50 33.11
C HIS A 892 2.40 -28.40 31.99
N ALA A 893 1.54 -27.38 32.05
CA ALA A 893 0.58 -27.02 31.02
C ALA A 893 0.69 -25.53 30.69
N VAL A 894 0.51 -25.16 29.42
CA VAL A 894 0.38 -23.75 28.99
C VAL A 894 -1.06 -23.54 28.55
N LEU A 895 -1.73 -22.55 29.14
CA LEU A 895 -3.08 -22.16 28.80
C LEU A 895 -3.05 -20.98 27.83
N GLN A 896 -3.92 -21.04 26.84
CA GLN A 896 -4.10 -20.01 25.82
C GLN A 896 -5.45 -19.32 25.97
N ASP A 897 -5.63 -18.24 25.22
CA ASP A 897 -6.86 -17.47 25.10
C ASP A 897 -8.14 -18.30 24.81
N ASP A 898 -8.02 -19.49 24.22
CA ASP A 898 -9.11 -20.44 23.98
C ASP A 898 -9.38 -21.43 25.12
N ASN A 899 -8.57 -21.44 26.18
CA ASN A 899 -8.80 -22.18 27.42
C ASN A 899 -9.51 -21.34 28.48
N ALA A 900 -9.63 -20.03 28.26
CA ALA A 900 -10.44 -19.17 29.09
C ALA A 900 -11.94 -19.41 28.83
N HIS A 901 -12.70 -19.54 29.91
CA HIS A 901 -14.01 -20.19 29.87
C HIS A 901 -14.93 -19.63 30.97
N ALA A 902 -16.24 -19.86 30.81
CA ALA A 902 -17.27 -19.44 31.75
C ALA A 902 -18.15 -20.64 32.12
N TRP A 903 -18.47 -20.76 33.41
CA TRP A 903 -19.26 -21.85 33.98
C TRP A 903 -20.14 -21.35 35.14
N ALA A 904 -21.11 -22.16 35.56
CA ALA A 904 -21.86 -21.90 36.78
C ALA A 904 -21.16 -22.59 37.96
N GLU A 905 -21.13 -21.98 39.14
CA GLU A 905 -20.83 -22.68 40.40
C GLU A 905 -22.12 -22.86 41.19
N VAL A 906 -22.26 -24.01 41.87
CA VAL A 906 -23.36 -24.31 42.80
C VAL A 906 -22.78 -24.60 44.16
N TYR A 907 -23.37 -24.04 45.22
CA TYR A 907 -23.03 -24.40 46.59
C TYR A 907 -23.75 -25.69 46.97
N ILE A 908 -22.98 -26.72 47.33
CA ILE A 908 -23.50 -28.01 47.80
C ILE A 908 -23.15 -28.15 49.28
N ASP A 909 -24.15 -28.32 50.13
CA ASP A 909 -23.97 -28.51 51.57
C ASP A 909 -22.97 -29.66 51.85
N GLY A 910 -22.04 -29.43 52.76
CA GLY A 910 -20.94 -30.32 53.09
C GLY A 910 -19.76 -30.30 52.10
N GLN A 911 -19.95 -29.91 50.83
CA GLN A 911 -18.90 -29.87 49.80
C GLN A 911 -18.40 -28.45 49.49
N GLY A 912 -19.26 -27.44 49.60
CA GLY A 912 -18.98 -26.06 49.23
C GLY A 912 -19.25 -25.74 47.76
N TRP A 913 -18.60 -24.69 47.25
CA TRP A 913 -18.77 -24.24 45.86
C TRP A 913 -18.16 -25.22 44.85
N THR A 914 -19.03 -25.82 44.04
CA THR A 914 -18.70 -26.84 43.03
C THR A 914 -18.95 -26.31 41.62
N PRO A 915 -17.97 -26.37 40.69
CA PRO A 915 -18.17 -25.91 39.32
C PRO A 915 -19.00 -26.89 38.49
N MET A 916 -20.01 -26.36 37.82
CA MET A 916 -21.03 -27.06 37.05
C MET A 916 -20.93 -26.69 35.56
N GLU A 917 -20.36 -27.59 34.77
CA GLU A 917 -20.20 -27.41 33.32
C GLU A 917 -21.47 -27.77 32.55
N MET A 918 -21.98 -26.81 31.77
CA MET A 918 -23.21 -26.93 30.96
C MET A 918 -22.99 -26.67 29.47
N THR A 919 -21.77 -26.37 29.05
CA THR A 919 -21.42 -26.09 27.66
C THR A 919 -21.20 -27.38 26.87
N PRO A 920 -21.88 -27.57 25.72
CA PRO A 920 -21.62 -28.70 24.82
C PRO A 920 -20.14 -28.81 24.42
N GLY A 921 -19.59 -30.03 24.44
CA GLY A 921 -18.26 -30.33 23.89
C GLY A 921 -17.09 -30.22 24.86
N VAL A 922 -17.15 -29.38 25.90
CA VAL A 922 -16.12 -29.33 26.95
C VAL A 922 -16.04 -30.68 27.66
N LEU A 923 -17.19 -31.22 28.06
CA LEU A 923 -17.33 -32.53 28.71
C LEU A 923 -16.92 -33.72 27.82
N VAL A 924 -16.98 -33.62 26.49
CA VAL A 924 -16.53 -34.70 25.59
C VAL A 924 -15.01 -34.94 25.70
N THR A 925 -14.28 -33.98 26.26
CA THR A 925 -12.85 -34.06 26.60
C THR A 925 -12.61 -34.56 28.03
N ALA A 926 -13.59 -34.44 28.94
CA ALA A 926 -13.47 -34.79 30.36
C ALA A 926 -14.12 -36.14 30.71
N GLU A 927 -15.39 -36.38 30.34
CA GLU A 927 -16.11 -37.64 30.60
C GLU A 927 -15.46 -38.86 29.91
N LYS A 928 -14.59 -38.62 28.91
CA LYS A 928 -13.87 -39.68 28.20
C LYS A 928 -12.69 -40.27 28.98
N ALA A 929 -12.31 -39.67 30.11
CA ALA A 929 -11.32 -40.24 31.03
C ALA A 929 -11.95 -41.28 31.99
N ASP A 930 -13.24 -41.12 32.34
CA ASP A 930 -13.86 -41.76 33.50
C ASP A 930 -14.60 -43.08 33.22
N TYR A 931 -14.71 -43.52 31.96
CA TYR A 931 -15.48 -44.72 31.61
C TYR A 931 -14.62 -45.90 31.14
N LYS A 932 -14.07 -46.66 32.10
CA LYS A 932 -13.51 -48.01 31.88
C LYS A 932 -14.51 -49.10 32.27
N SER A 933 -15.38 -49.51 31.34
CA SER A 933 -15.60 -50.93 30.99
C SER A 933 -16.86 -51.17 30.13
N SER A 934 -16.84 -52.29 29.40
CA SER A 934 -17.89 -52.85 28.51
C SER A 934 -18.11 -52.17 27.14
N LEU A 935 -17.90 -53.01 26.11
CA LEU A 935 -17.92 -52.79 24.65
C LEU A 935 -19.34 -53.11 24.09
N PRO A 936 -19.73 -52.77 22.83
CA PRO A 936 -19.01 -53.14 21.59
C PRO A 936 -19.00 -52.17 20.38
N GLU A 937 -18.30 -52.61 19.34
CA GLU A 937 -17.83 -51.90 18.13
C GLU A 937 -18.85 -51.64 17.00
N THR A 938 -18.47 -50.69 16.11
CA THR A 938 -18.96 -50.47 14.72
C THR A 938 -20.41 -49.94 14.57
N ILE A 939 -20.77 -49.10 13.59
CA ILE A 939 -20.41 -49.01 12.15
C ILE A 939 -20.24 -47.53 11.70
N PRO A 940 -19.35 -47.21 10.73
CA PRO A 940 -19.25 -45.88 10.10
C PRO A 940 -20.05 -45.75 8.78
N ALA A 941 -20.41 -44.51 8.40
CA ALA A 941 -20.42 -43.93 7.03
C ALA A 941 -21.60 -42.96 6.74
N GLU A 942 -21.21 -41.78 6.23
CA GLU A 942 -21.79 -40.96 5.15
C GLU A 942 -23.30 -40.82 4.84
N SER A 943 -23.59 -39.62 4.32
CA SER A 943 -24.72 -39.25 3.45
C SER A 943 -26.08 -38.96 4.08
N ARG A 944 -26.39 -37.65 4.19
CA ARG A 944 -27.46 -37.10 3.34
C ARG A 944 -27.29 -35.62 3.03
N ALA A 945 -26.82 -35.35 1.81
CA ALA A 945 -27.15 -34.09 1.14
C ALA A 945 -28.49 -34.25 0.40
N ALA A 946 -29.11 -33.11 0.08
CA ALA A 946 -30.29 -32.91 -0.77
C ALA A 946 -31.71 -33.00 -0.15
N ALA A 947 -32.52 -32.04 -0.60
CA ALA A 947 -33.98 -31.89 -0.53
C ALA A 947 -34.60 -31.32 0.78
N THR A 948 -34.71 -29.99 0.84
CA THR A 948 -35.99 -29.31 0.53
C THR A 948 -35.78 -27.85 0.14
N THR A 949 -35.85 -27.56 -1.15
CA THR A 949 -36.32 -26.26 -1.65
C THR A 949 -37.84 -26.23 -1.51
N ASP A 950 -38.37 -25.30 -0.71
CA ASP A 950 -39.48 -24.42 -1.08
C ASP A 950 -39.97 -23.60 0.12
N SER A 951 -39.77 -22.28 0.06
CA SER A 951 -40.65 -21.23 0.63
C SER A 951 -40.06 -19.86 0.34
N ALA A 952 -39.98 -19.52 -0.95
CA ALA A 952 -39.80 -18.15 -1.37
C ALA A 952 -41.17 -17.48 -1.49
N ASP A 953 -41.69 -16.91 -0.39
CA ASP A 953 -42.33 -15.57 -0.41
C ASP A 953 -42.67 -15.10 1.02
N THR A 954 -41.88 -14.17 1.56
CA THR A 954 -42.39 -13.21 2.56
C THR A 954 -41.61 -11.91 2.43
N ARG A 955 -42.13 -11.03 1.56
CA ARG A 955 -42.00 -9.56 1.61
C ARG A 955 -40.64 -9.00 2.07
N GLN A 956 -39.85 -8.61 1.07
CA GLN A 956 -38.84 -7.58 1.22
C GLN A 956 -39.50 -6.24 1.58
N ASP A 957 -39.79 -6.01 2.86
CA ASP A 957 -39.90 -4.65 3.36
C ASP A 957 -38.50 -4.01 3.28
N LEU A 958 -38.33 -3.13 2.30
CA LEU A 958 -37.19 -2.21 2.23
C LEU A 958 -37.27 -1.22 3.39
N GLN A 959 -36.95 -1.68 4.60
CA GLN A 959 -36.44 -0.81 5.64
C GLN A 959 -35.07 -0.30 5.17
N LEU A 960 -35.11 0.79 4.42
CA LEU A 960 -33.99 1.71 4.22
C LEU A 960 -33.63 2.29 5.60
N SER A 961 -32.92 1.51 6.42
CA SER A 961 -32.53 1.96 7.75
C SER A 961 -31.66 3.21 7.62
N THR A 962 -32.01 4.23 8.40
CA THR A 962 -31.64 5.62 8.12
C THR A 962 -30.22 5.97 8.56
N ALA A 963 -29.21 5.25 8.05
CA ALA A 963 -27.81 5.69 8.09
C ALA A 963 -27.60 6.87 7.11
N PRO A 964 -26.82 7.89 7.49
CA PRO A 964 -27.39 9.23 7.51
C PRO A 964 -27.36 9.94 6.15
N ARG A 965 -28.39 10.79 5.91
CA ARG A 965 -28.42 11.81 4.85
C ARG A 965 -27.13 12.64 4.74
N ARG A 966 -26.32 12.71 5.81
CA ARG A 966 -25.00 13.36 5.88
C ARG A 966 -23.90 12.66 5.06
N ALA A 967 -23.94 11.34 4.88
CA ALA A 967 -22.95 10.61 4.07
C ALA A 967 -23.08 10.96 2.57
N LEU A 968 -24.30 11.19 2.10
CA LEU A 968 -24.59 11.68 0.75
C LEU A 968 -23.99 13.08 0.50
N TRP A 969 -24.00 13.98 1.50
CA TRP A 969 -23.37 15.30 1.39
C TRP A 969 -21.84 15.25 1.26
N LEU A 970 -21.18 14.29 1.93
CA LEU A 970 -19.72 14.10 1.84
C LEU A 970 -19.25 13.68 0.43
N LEU A 971 -20.11 13.03 -0.36
CA LEU A 971 -19.87 12.75 -1.78
C LEU A 971 -20.42 13.84 -2.70
N ALA A 972 -21.59 14.41 -2.39
CA ALA A 972 -22.22 15.44 -3.21
C ALA A 972 -21.40 16.73 -3.29
N VAL A 973 -20.82 17.21 -2.19
CA VAL A 973 -20.01 18.45 -2.20
C VAL A 973 -18.80 18.37 -3.15
N PRO A 974 -17.91 17.36 -3.09
CA PRO A 974 -16.81 17.28 -4.06
C PRO A 974 -17.27 17.03 -5.50
N VAL A 975 -18.37 16.29 -5.72
CA VAL A 975 -18.95 16.10 -7.07
C VAL A 975 -19.55 17.40 -7.63
N VAL A 976 -20.29 18.16 -6.81
CA VAL A 976 -20.84 19.48 -7.18
C VAL A 976 -19.72 20.49 -7.38
N MET A 977 -18.64 20.45 -6.60
CA MET A 977 -17.47 21.30 -6.82
C MET A 977 -16.71 20.95 -8.10
N LEU A 978 -16.64 19.65 -8.47
CA LEU A 978 -16.10 19.21 -9.75
C LEU A 978 -17.00 19.60 -10.93
N ALA A 979 -18.33 19.53 -10.76
CA ALA A 979 -19.32 20.01 -11.71
C ALA A 979 -19.25 21.55 -11.86
N ALA A 980 -19.07 22.30 -10.77
CA ALA A 980 -18.87 23.73 -10.78
C ALA A 980 -17.53 24.12 -11.44
N ALA A 981 -16.45 23.37 -11.21
CA ALA A 981 -15.17 23.59 -11.86
C ALA A 981 -15.22 23.30 -13.38
N THR A 982 -15.93 22.26 -13.80
CA THR A 982 -16.16 21.95 -15.22
C THR A 982 -17.12 22.94 -15.88
N ALA A 983 -18.18 23.38 -15.20
CA ALA A 983 -19.05 24.47 -15.65
C ALA A 983 -18.28 25.81 -15.78
N ALA A 984 -17.45 26.16 -14.79
CA ALA A 984 -16.57 27.32 -14.85
C ALA A 984 -15.53 27.22 -15.97
N PHE A 985 -15.00 26.02 -16.26
CA PHE A 985 -14.13 25.77 -17.41
C PHE A 985 -14.88 25.92 -18.74
N ILE A 986 -16.14 25.45 -18.84
CA ILE A 986 -17.01 25.65 -20.01
C ILE A 986 -17.35 27.13 -20.21
N LEU A 987 -17.67 27.87 -19.13
CA LEU A 987 -17.92 29.31 -19.15
C LEU A 987 -16.66 30.10 -19.53
N HIS A 988 -15.48 29.74 -19.00
CA HIS A 988 -14.21 30.32 -19.40
C HIS A 988 -13.91 30.03 -20.88
N ARG A 989 -14.18 28.82 -21.37
CA ARG A 989 -14.05 28.47 -22.79
C ARG A 989 -15.04 29.24 -23.67
N ARG A 990 -16.28 29.49 -23.21
CA ARG A 990 -17.25 30.36 -23.89
C ARG A 990 -16.78 31.82 -23.95
N ARG A 991 -16.21 32.36 -22.86
CA ARG A 991 -15.59 33.69 -22.82
C ARG A 991 -14.43 33.84 -23.80
N VAL A 992 -13.56 32.82 -23.90
CA VAL A 992 -12.43 32.78 -24.86
C VAL A 992 -12.89 32.62 -26.31
N LEU A 993 -14.07 32.03 -26.55
CA LEU A 993 -14.66 31.85 -27.89
C LEU A 993 -15.58 33.00 -28.34
N GLY A 994 -15.60 34.14 -27.64
CA GLY A 994 -16.40 35.31 -28.04
C GLY A 994 -17.92 35.10 -27.97
N LEU A 995 -18.39 34.12 -27.19
CA LEU A 995 -19.82 33.79 -27.02
C LEU A 995 -20.50 34.58 -25.88
N ASP A 996 -19.82 35.59 -25.34
CA ASP A 996 -20.32 36.44 -24.24
C ASP A 996 -20.82 37.77 -24.83
N THR A 997 -22.13 38.02 -24.77
CA THR A 997 -22.79 39.20 -25.38
C THR A 997 -22.42 40.51 -24.70
N ARG A 998 -21.74 40.47 -23.55
CA ARG A 998 -21.34 41.64 -22.75
C ARG A 998 -20.06 42.33 -23.24
N ARG A 999 -19.40 41.82 -24.28
CA ARG A 999 -18.21 42.45 -24.90
C ARG A 999 -18.60 43.33 -26.10
N PRO A 1000 -17.87 44.42 -26.36
CA PRO A 1000 -18.07 45.24 -27.57
C PRO A 1000 -17.86 44.40 -28.84
N CYS A 1001 -18.55 44.77 -29.92
CA CYS A 1001 -18.58 44.02 -31.18
C CYS A 1001 -17.18 43.78 -31.75
N ALA A 1002 -16.29 44.77 -31.69
CA ALA A 1002 -14.90 44.68 -32.16
C ALA A 1002 -14.13 43.50 -31.54
N GLU A 1003 -14.13 43.36 -30.21
CA GLU A 1003 -13.45 42.24 -29.54
C GLU A 1003 -14.02 40.87 -29.95
N ARG A 1004 -15.34 40.81 -30.19
CA ARG A 1004 -16.03 39.58 -30.59
C ARG A 1004 -15.69 39.18 -32.02
N VAL A 1005 -15.62 40.14 -32.95
CA VAL A 1005 -15.12 39.93 -34.32
C VAL A 1005 -13.68 39.41 -34.29
N LEU A 1006 -12.78 40.07 -33.54
CA LEU A 1006 -11.37 39.65 -33.42
C LEU A 1006 -11.22 38.26 -32.79
N ALA A 1007 -12.01 37.92 -31.77
CA ALA A 1007 -12.00 36.59 -31.16
C ALA A 1007 -12.45 35.49 -32.15
N ILE A 1008 -13.45 35.78 -32.99
CA ILE A 1008 -13.90 34.87 -34.06
C ILE A 1008 -12.83 34.76 -35.16
N PHE A 1009 -12.21 35.87 -35.58
CA PHE A 1009 -11.11 35.86 -36.56
C PHE A 1009 -9.91 35.04 -36.06
N ALA A 1010 -9.51 35.22 -34.80
CA ALA A 1010 -8.45 34.42 -34.18
C ALA A 1010 -8.79 32.92 -34.15
N ALA A 1011 -10.07 32.56 -33.99
CA ALA A 1011 -10.51 31.17 -34.08
C ALA A 1011 -10.46 30.62 -35.52
N ILE A 1012 -10.75 31.44 -36.54
CA ILE A 1012 -10.55 31.10 -37.96
C ILE A 1012 -9.06 30.90 -38.24
N TYR A 1013 -8.20 31.87 -37.89
CA TYR A 1013 -6.75 31.79 -38.08
C TYR A 1013 -6.13 30.55 -37.42
N ALA A 1014 -6.48 30.29 -36.16
CA ALA A 1014 -6.02 29.11 -35.42
C ALA A 1014 -6.54 27.78 -36.00
N GLN A 1015 -7.56 27.81 -36.87
CA GLN A 1015 -8.04 26.66 -37.62
C GLN A 1015 -7.33 26.50 -38.97
N LEU A 1016 -7.01 27.60 -39.65
CA LEU A 1016 -6.20 27.59 -40.89
C LEU A 1016 -4.76 27.12 -40.63
N VAL A 1017 -4.15 27.55 -39.52
CA VAL A 1017 -2.82 27.05 -39.08
C VAL A 1017 -2.83 25.53 -38.82
N ARG A 1018 -3.96 24.96 -38.39
CA ARG A 1018 -4.11 23.49 -38.26
C ARG A 1018 -4.31 22.77 -39.60
N ARG A 1019 -4.75 23.48 -40.65
CA ARG A 1019 -4.91 22.94 -42.01
C ARG A 1019 -3.63 23.07 -42.85
N GLY A 1020 -2.64 23.85 -42.40
CA GLY A 1020 -1.33 23.95 -43.05
C GLY A 1020 -0.81 25.37 -43.29
N LEU A 1021 -1.56 26.41 -42.90
CA LEU A 1021 -1.08 27.80 -43.00
C LEU A 1021 0.16 28.00 -42.09
N PRO A 1022 1.27 28.57 -42.58
CA PRO A 1022 2.43 28.90 -41.76
C PRO A 1022 2.06 29.82 -40.59
N ALA A 1023 2.52 29.49 -39.39
CA ALA A 1023 2.27 30.30 -38.21
C ALA A 1023 3.09 31.60 -38.27
N GLY A 1024 2.42 32.74 -38.41
CA GLY A 1024 3.06 34.06 -38.53
C GLY A 1024 2.75 34.79 -39.85
N THR A 1025 2.16 34.13 -40.84
CA THR A 1025 1.62 34.79 -42.06
C THR A 1025 0.62 35.86 -41.66
N SER A 1026 0.84 37.11 -42.09
CA SER A 1026 -0.08 38.22 -41.90
C SER A 1026 -1.39 38.01 -42.67
N SER A 1027 -2.49 38.62 -42.19
CA SER A 1027 -3.75 38.69 -42.95
C SER A 1027 -3.61 39.41 -44.29
N ASP A 1028 -2.58 40.27 -44.40
CA ASP A 1028 -2.38 41.20 -45.49
C ASP A 1028 -1.39 40.65 -46.54
N GLU A 1029 -0.71 39.54 -46.24
CA GLU A 1029 0.11 38.81 -47.19
C GLU A 1029 -0.78 38.03 -48.17
N GLN A 1030 -0.48 38.10 -49.48
CA GLN A 1030 -1.22 37.36 -50.52
C GLN A 1030 -1.32 35.85 -50.27
N ALA A 1031 -0.39 35.27 -49.49
CA ALA A 1031 -0.43 33.88 -49.07
C ALA A 1031 -1.69 33.52 -48.24
N PHE A 1032 -2.24 34.46 -47.46
CA PHE A 1032 -3.41 34.23 -46.63
C PHE A 1032 -4.72 34.01 -47.43
N PRO A 1033 -5.15 34.91 -48.33
CA PRO A 1033 -6.34 34.68 -49.17
C PRO A 1033 -6.13 33.54 -50.17
N GLN A 1034 -4.93 33.34 -50.73
CA GLN A 1034 -4.63 32.21 -51.61
C GLN A 1034 -4.81 30.86 -50.90
N PHE A 1035 -4.37 30.75 -49.64
CA PHE A 1035 -4.57 29.53 -48.84
C PHE A 1035 -6.06 29.27 -48.53
N LEU A 1036 -6.84 30.33 -48.25
CA LEU A 1036 -8.28 30.23 -48.03
C LEU A 1036 -9.04 29.77 -49.28
N LEU A 1037 -8.75 30.34 -50.45
CA LEU A 1037 -9.33 29.93 -51.73
C LEU A 1037 -9.01 28.46 -52.06
N LYS A 1038 -7.80 28.00 -51.74
CA LYS A 1038 -7.37 26.60 -51.94
C LYS A 1038 -8.02 25.60 -51.00
N GLU A 1039 -8.26 25.98 -49.74
CA GLU A 1039 -8.76 25.06 -48.70
C GLU A 1039 -10.29 25.13 -48.47
N VAL A 1040 -10.98 26.15 -48.99
CA VAL A 1040 -12.42 26.40 -48.77
C VAL A 1040 -13.10 26.85 -50.07
N HIS A 1041 -13.38 25.90 -50.96
CA HIS A 1041 -14.01 26.13 -52.27
C HIS A 1041 -15.37 26.85 -52.24
N GLU A 1042 -16.04 26.90 -51.08
CA GLU A 1042 -17.32 27.61 -50.91
C GLU A 1042 -17.17 29.13 -50.76
N LEU A 1043 -15.96 29.67 -50.54
CA LEU A 1043 -15.72 31.11 -50.34
C LEU A 1043 -15.23 31.77 -51.62
N SER A 1044 -15.92 32.83 -52.05
CA SER A 1044 -15.46 33.69 -53.13
C SER A 1044 -14.36 34.66 -52.66
N GLY A 1045 -13.51 35.13 -53.58
CA GLY A 1045 -12.43 36.09 -53.27
C GLY A 1045 -12.94 37.36 -52.57
N ARG A 1046 -14.09 37.88 -53.03
CA ARG A 1046 -14.75 39.06 -52.42
C ARG A 1046 -15.21 38.82 -50.97
N GLU A 1047 -15.64 37.60 -50.62
CA GLU A 1047 -16.00 37.27 -49.23
C GLU A 1047 -14.77 37.18 -48.32
N ILE A 1048 -13.63 36.74 -48.85
CA ILE A 1048 -12.37 36.68 -48.10
C ILE A 1048 -11.85 38.10 -47.84
N GLU A 1049 -11.91 38.99 -48.83
CA GLU A 1049 -11.61 40.43 -48.68
C GLU A 1049 -12.56 41.10 -47.68
N ALA A 1050 -13.87 40.79 -47.73
CA ALA A 1050 -14.85 41.27 -46.75
C ALA A 1050 -14.57 40.77 -45.32
N MET A 1051 -14.12 39.51 -45.18
CA MET A 1051 -13.74 38.94 -43.88
C MET A 1051 -12.47 39.57 -43.30
N VAL A 1052 -11.44 39.80 -44.12
CA VAL A 1052 -10.18 40.41 -43.68
C VAL A 1052 -10.39 41.89 -43.36
N SER A 1053 -11.09 42.64 -44.22
CA SER A 1053 -11.42 44.04 -43.96
C SER A 1053 -12.31 44.22 -42.73
N LEU A 1054 -13.26 43.31 -42.46
CA LEU A 1054 -14.02 43.32 -41.20
C LEU A 1054 -13.11 43.10 -39.97
N ALA A 1055 -12.15 42.17 -40.04
CA ALA A 1055 -11.18 41.97 -38.97
C ALA A 1055 -10.25 43.19 -38.76
N GLN A 1056 -9.81 43.84 -39.85
CA GLN A 1056 -9.02 45.08 -39.80
C GLN A 1056 -9.83 46.24 -39.20
N ARG A 1057 -11.09 46.44 -39.61
CA ARG A 1057 -12.00 47.43 -39.00
C ARG A 1057 -12.13 47.18 -37.49
N ALA A 1058 -12.26 45.92 -37.06
CA ALA A 1058 -12.32 45.56 -35.65
C ALA A 1058 -11.00 45.78 -34.86
N ALA A 1059 -9.85 45.78 -35.54
CA ALA A 1059 -8.56 46.09 -34.94
C ALA A 1059 -8.27 47.60 -34.83
N PHE A 1060 -8.73 48.41 -35.79
CA PHE A 1060 -8.31 49.82 -35.92
C PHE A 1060 -9.43 50.87 -35.85
N ALA A 1061 -10.71 50.48 -35.93
CA ALA A 1061 -11.87 51.38 -35.94
C ALA A 1061 -13.07 50.79 -35.17
N ALA A 1062 -12.88 50.57 -33.87
CA ALA A 1062 -13.80 49.78 -33.02
C ALA A 1062 -15.23 50.35 -32.88
N ASP A 1063 -15.41 51.67 -33.00
CA ASP A 1063 -16.67 52.37 -32.66
C ASP A 1063 -17.77 52.29 -33.74
N THR A 1064 -17.50 51.62 -34.87
CA THR A 1064 -18.41 51.56 -36.04
C THR A 1064 -19.04 50.18 -36.30
N LEU A 1065 -18.90 49.24 -35.34
CA LEU A 1065 -19.22 47.82 -35.56
C LEU A 1065 -20.54 47.39 -34.91
N THR A 1066 -21.39 46.74 -35.70
CA THR A 1066 -22.74 46.30 -35.32
C THR A 1066 -22.79 44.83 -34.92
N GLU A 1067 -23.93 44.37 -34.40
CA GLU A 1067 -24.17 42.92 -34.21
C GLU A 1067 -24.28 42.14 -35.54
N GLU A 1068 -24.67 42.81 -36.63
CA GLU A 1068 -24.71 42.22 -37.97
C GLU A 1068 -23.30 41.86 -38.47
N ASP A 1069 -22.30 42.72 -38.22
CA ASP A 1069 -20.90 42.42 -38.48
C ASP A 1069 -20.44 41.17 -37.70
N VAL A 1070 -20.83 41.04 -36.42
CA VAL A 1070 -20.50 39.85 -35.60
C VAL A 1070 -21.19 38.60 -36.13
N ALA A 1071 -22.41 38.72 -36.66
CA ALA A 1071 -23.15 37.63 -37.29
C ALA A 1071 -22.52 37.19 -38.61
N ALA A 1072 -22.11 38.13 -39.47
CA ALA A 1072 -21.39 37.86 -40.71
C ALA A 1072 -20.07 37.10 -40.45
N MET A 1073 -19.27 37.58 -39.48
CA MET A 1073 -18.03 36.93 -39.08
C MET A 1073 -18.24 35.50 -38.58
N ARG A 1074 -19.33 35.26 -37.85
CA ARG A 1074 -19.74 33.94 -37.37
C ARG A 1074 -20.24 33.03 -38.50
N GLY A 1075 -20.88 33.59 -39.53
CA GLY A 1075 -21.28 32.89 -40.76
C GLY A 1075 -20.07 32.31 -41.50
N TRP A 1076 -19.03 33.12 -41.75
CA TRP A 1076 -17.79 32.66 -42.36
C TRP A 1076 -17.06 31.62 -41.50
N TYR A 1077 -16.96 31.82 -40.18
CA TYR A 1077 -16.41 30.80 -39.27
C TYR A 1077 -17.12 29.45 -39.40
N ASN A 1078 -18.46 29.44 -39.46
CA ASN A 1078 -19.23 28.21 -39.58
C ASN A 1078 -19.04 27.51 -40.94
N ARG A 1079 -18.97 28.25 -42.06
CA ARG A 1079 -18.64 27.70 -43.39
C ARG A 1079 -17.24 27.08 -43.39
N ILE A 1080 -16.22 27.82 -42.97
CA ILE A 1080 -14.82 27.33 -42.88
C ILE A 1080 -14.69 26.10 -41.96
N LYS A 1081 -15.52 26.01 -40.91
CA LYS A 1081 -15.57 24.86 -39.97
C LYS A 1081 -16.28 23.64 -40.53
N ASN A 1082 -17.39 23.82 -41.23
CA ASN A 1082 -18.18 22.71 -41.75
C ASN A 1082 -17.64 22.17 -43.07
N ASN A 1083 -16.90 22.98 -43.83
CA ASN A 1083 -16.16 22.56 -45.02
C ASN A 1083 -15.05 21.56 -44.62
N LYS A 1084 -15.36 20.27 -44.76
CA LYS A 1084 -14.44 19.14 -44.64
C LYS A 1084 -13.88 18.83 -46.03
N LYS A 1085 -12.57 18.62 -46.14
CA LYS A 1085 -12.01 17.88 -47.26
C LYS A 1085 -12.62 16.48 -47.28
N THR A 1086 -13.26 16.15 -48.39
CA THR A 1086 -13.34 14.77 -48.92
C THR A 1086 -11.94 14.32 -49.31
#